data_AF-A0A2H3IRJ9-F1
#
_entry.id   AF-A0A2H3IRJ9-F1
#
_cell.length_a   1.000
_cell.length_b   1.000
_cell.length_c   1.000
_cell.angle_alpha   90.00
_cell.angle_beta   90.00
_cell.angle_gamma   90.00
#
_symmetry.space_group_name_H-M   'P 1'
#
loop_
_entity.id
_entity.type
_entity.pdbx_description
1 polymer ?
#
loop_
_entity_poly.entity_id
_entity_poly.type
_entity_poly.pdbx_seq_one_letter_code
_entity_poly.pdbx_strand_id
1 'polypeptide(L)'
;MAPGSETLLRQEDGSDRDELKPTTHTLGLTRNYVPSWSQQDAFRELYQNWKDAIIFTFKLNQRSFKTEVVELTDGIQILVYHPLGLNRELLGYIWFKRKEGSVKITNFQAKLERRNLELGSSTKRGNNTMAGTHSEGLKLAALVLRRENRRVRITSSKYNWTFGFRGPTKSIFFCKLTPAPPTQLDAVNKILGNLKADPATDVSIVIDKGRDGKEISEEEFRTWLRVSLDVERPKDPTDIIETPQGDLILDENYAGKMYLKGLLLPSERLISRRTALAIWERLKSQGVGKFYYDREESNPDIDIIKKSLKRQPAPLSNKLWRILSKYGFIRKPREEQNHLFRNSSVSDEPSTLFSINIQRGLSACLALHARTQRVQVEYVTGAETEVEMLFDKQKQLLKVHEKWLNFSRIHETTPCRASMLDEIQLLDSIFLCDHVIEELCDLAVIEIVETFDCNVDAASRFIKSMRIQVRENLQHMPREVSVQPSDEPRRLVVSWADNESERVRQVLNNGAYSVILHRERTCSQMRSELLHTPLQRVGDNDIAMTNGTGMILNEIDERCGCRRAMVSHLTRRAVFSELDPHERYFPMVAEEGVVSFYGIPPEADQPLAEKPTLSTQPTQNHGERQVILPEDLRHDIALDLPHIAYFASPDLNGYVFTINEYVQVKWRPEMATGETTESVAFIHRILYKQYGDEKPQVYLLASRYSFLELFHLNSSAIQLFGPVNRKELLLHFTDFDTMGKRQDAELIPTSQIIEARNLEFEPAPYAEPVQSVAHAPADLDASGFYCRFALRSKVGNQPACITPLGSNLLRYHERWKVPRYYPLAKPVIIDFSPSVLGLAEGFSQEGFEVAAGIGFSTVHDMTWKTRYSSAEVYDGTQNDVLAQITNGQLAQPSWLKPGTAKVAVIGSSHSQCESDNIRKDEDTKPVFNHILQALQTVQHILSNFEAVHNPFDFLVCVLPEAALNPDVLPIFMQTVYLLLGNRCSVHIQNVQLPTYGILVDKIFIVILASPVCVAHQWVWDPSEMMQTTIGDIIRGLAFQNPRANHPNREGQCSFKCKTPSTENETIYNHDTNNPAIPGVTQPIEMSSTMALKIPLFRKPSFLHPIREMARIFGFPDDFVFYDGPRGSHQYFSHAVPPMVAKIVARGVRGIIEQFQGRELGDTSSMDVVLISSRAVKRQRTE
;
A
#
# COMPACT_ATOMS: atom_id res chain seq x y z
N MET A 1 42.88 66.32 22.32
CA MET A 1 44.09 66.95 21.74
C MET A 1 45.13 65.86 21.50
N ALA A 2 46.00 66.00 20.51
CA ALA A 2 47.25 65.25 20.36
C ALA A 2 48.40 66.02 21.06
N PRO A 3 49.67 65.53 21.15
CA PRO A 3 50.26 64.23 20.77
C PRO A 3 50.56 63.36 22.03
N GLY A 4 51.29 62.24 22.02
CA GLY A 4 51.97 61.49 20.94
C GLY A 4 53.52 61.58 20.99
N SER A 5 54.22 60.45 20.83
CA SER A 5 55.69 60.38 20.65
C SER A 5 56.11 59.09 19.92
N GLU A 6 57.16 59.18 19.09
CA GLU A 6 57.75 58.04 18.37
C GLU A 6 58.91 57.40 19.15
N THR A 7 59.20 56.12 18.92
CA THR A 7 60.52 55.56 19.24
C THR A 7 60.95 54.46 18.26
N LEU A 8 61.68 54.89 17.23
CA LEU A 8 62.72 54.16 16.48
C LEU A 8 62.42 52.73 15.99
N LEU A 9 62.22 52.64 14.66
CA LEU A 9 62.47 51.44 13.88
C LEU A 9 63.90 50.92 14.10
N ARG A 10 64.06 49.65 14.49
CA ARG A 10 65.26 48.88 14.13
C ARG A 10 65.06 48.24 12.78
N GLN A 11 65.89 48.63 11.82
CA GLN A 11 66.19 47.78 10.67
C GLN A 11 67.07 46.62 11.16
N GLU A 12 66.49 45.43 11.32
CA GLU A 12 67.25 44.19 11.43
C GLU A 12 67.21 43.45 10.08
N ASP A 13 68.37 42.93 9.68
CA ASP A 13 68.73 42.67 8.29
C ASP A 13 67.89 41.56 7.63
N GLY A 14 67.74 41.64 6.31
CA GLY A 14 66.87 40.76 5.52
C GLY A 14 67.33 39.30 5.42
N SER A 15 68.53 38.98 5.92
CA SER A 15 69.25 37.72 5.70
C SER A 15 69.09 36.68 6.82
N ASP A 16 68.85 37.07 8.07
CA ASP A 16 68.92 36.17 9.24
C ASP A 16 67.60 35.41 9.54
N ARG A 17 66.53 35.63 8.76
CA ARG A 17 65.16 35.21 9.12
C ARG A 17 64.88 33.71 8.99
N ASP A 18 65.49 33.01 8.03
CA ASP A 18 65.20 31.59 7.76
C ASP A 18 66.09 30.60 8.53
N GLU A 19 67.09 31.08 9.28
CA GLU A 19 67.92 30.19 10.10
C GLU A 19 67.11 29.53 11.24
N LEU A 20 67.30 28.21 11.36
CA LEU A 20 66.82 27.42 12.48
C LEU A 20 67.71 27.66 13.69
N LYS A 21 67.11 28.12 14.79
CA LYS A 21 67.76 28.40 16.08
C LYS A 21 66.98 27.65 17.19
N PRO A 22 67.62 27.16 18.28
CA PRO A 22 66.94 26.30 19.26
C PRO A 22 65.80 27.03 19.99
N THR A 23 64.56 26.55 19.89
CA THR A 23 63.38 27.26 20.43
C THR A 23 62.14 26.36 20.54
N THR A 24 61.00 26.90 20.99
CA THR A 24 59.70 26.20 21.06
C THR A 24 58.58 27.05 20.48
N HIS A 25 58.05 26.65 19.32
CA HIS A 25 56.96 27.33 18.61
C HIS A 25 55.59 26.78 19.04
N THR A 26 54.66 27.67 19.40
CA THR A 26 53.22 27.34 19.47
C THR A 26 52.67 27.26 18.04
N LEU A 27 51.78 26.31 17.76
CA LEU A 27 51.25 26.10 16.40
C LEU A 27 49.81 26.57 16.19
N GLY A 28 49.20 27.25 17.17
CA GLY A 28 47.83 27.79 17.10
C GLY A 28 46.71 26.73 17.19
N LEU A 29 47.03 25.44 17.05
CA LEU A 29 46.08 24.34 17.07
C LEU A 29 45.84 23.80 18.49
N THR A 30 44.62 23.34 18.76
CA THR A 30 44.21 22.67 20.00
C THR A 30 44.18 21.16 19.83
N ARG A 31 44.31 20.38 20.92
CA ARG A 31 44.30 18.90 20.88
C ARG A 31 43.11 18.28 20.12
N ASN A 32 41.95 18.94 20.15
CA ASN A 32 40.71 18.44 19.55
C ASN A 32 40.45 19.00 18.13
N TYR A 33 41.41 19.72 17.55
CA TYR A 33 41.35 20.13 16.14
C TYR A 33 41.37 18.89 15.22
N VAL A 34 40.66 18.96 14.09
CA VAL A 34 40.32 17.79 13.23
C VAL A 34 39.93 16.53 14.04
N PRO A 35 38.80 16.55 14.77
CA PRO A 35 38.42 15.46 15.67
C PRO A 35 38.05 14.17 14.91
N SER A 36 37.58 14.29 13.66
CA SER A 36 37.25 13.17 12.78
C SER A 36 38.45 12.48 12.12
N TRP A 37 39.66 13.03 12.23
CA TRP A 37 40.86 12.42 11.65
C TRP A 37 41.39 11.26 12.49
N SER A 38 41.56 10.12 11.83
CA SER A 38 42.15 8.90 12.37
C SER A 38 43.67 8.87 12.26
N GLN A 39 44.31 7.85 12.85
CA GLN A 39 45.74 7.57 12.60
C GLN A 39 46.02 7.25 11.12
N GLN A 40 45.05 6.72 10.37
CA GLN A 40 45.19 6.46 8.93
C GLN A 40 45.18 7.76 8.12
N ASP A 41 44.33 8.74 8.48
CA ASP A 41 44.35 10.08 7.86
C ASP A 41 45.69 10.77 8.10
N ALA A 42 46.18 10.71 9.35
CA ALA A 42 47.49 11.24 9.69
C ALA A 42 48.62 10.56 8.89
N PHE A 43 48.59 9.23 8.75
CA PHE A 43 49.58 8.52 7.94
C PHE A 43 49.45 8.85 6.44
N ARG A 44 48.24 9.00 5.89
CA ARG A 44 48.02 9.42 4.50
C ARG A 44 48.69 10.76 4.21
N GLU A 45 48.55 11.76 5.08
CA GLU A 45 49.23 13.05 4.88
C GLU A 45 50.76 12.93 4.99
N LEU A 46 51.29 12.09 5.88
CA LEU A 46 52.74 11.85 5.96
C LEU A 46 53.25 11.13 4.71
N TYR A 47 52.52 10.12 4.22
CA TYR A 47 52.82 9.38 3.01
C TYR A 47 52.75 10.26 1.75
N GLN A 48 51.74 11.13 1.66
CA GLN A 48 51.60 12.11 0.59
C GLN A 48 52.78 13.09 0.57
N ASN A 49 53.21 13.60 1.73
CA ASN A 49 54.37 14.48 1.81
C ASN A 49 55.70 13.75 1.53
N TRP A 50 55.82 12.48 1.92
CA TRP A 50 56.94 11.60 1.54
C TRP A 50 57.03 11.47 0.01
N LYS A 51 55.95 11.02 -0.64
CA LYS A 51 55.83 10.87 -2.10
C LYS A 51 56.04 12.17 -2.87
N ASP A 52 55.31 13.24 -2.54
CA ASP A 52 55.39 14.53 -3.24
C ASP A 52 56.81 15.10 -3.21
N ALA A 53 57.53 14.98 -2.09
CA ALA A 53 58.89 15.52 -1.98
C ALA A 53 59.96 14.62 -2.63
N ILE A 54 59.77 13.30 -2.73
CA ILE A 54 60.62 12.44 -3.59
C ILE A 54 60.42 12.82 -5.06
N ILE A 55 59.16 12.92 -5.51
CA ILE A 55 58.81 13.32 -6.88
C ILE A 55 59.39 14.69 -7.23
N PHE A 56 59.33 15.66 -6.31
CA PHE A 56 59.90 17.00 -6.49
C PHE A 56 61.43 17.01 -6.54
N THR A 57 62.09 16.46 -5.52
CA THR A 57 63.55 16.51 -5.36
C THR A 57 64.26 15.82 -6.53
N PHE A 58 63.76 14.65 -6.94
CA PHE A 58 64.34 13.84 -8.01
C PHE A 58 63.65 14.02 -9.37
N LYS A 59 62.76 15.03 -9.49
CA LYS A 59 62.06 15.43 -10.74
C LYS A 59 61.37 14.28 -11.48
N LEU A 60 60.83 13.30 -10.75
CA LEU A 60 60.23 12.10 -11.32
C LEU A 60 58.90 12.41 -12.02
N ASN A 61 58.57 11.64 -13.07
CA ASN A 61 57.17 11.54 -13.50
C ASN A 61 56.36 10.75 -12.44
N GLN A 62 55.10 11.12 -12.24
CA GLN A 62 54.22 10.48 -11.27
C GLN A 62 54.02 8.97 -11.51
N ARG A 63 54.06 8.49 -12.76
CA ARG A 63 54.03 7.06 -13.11
C ARG A 63 55.37 6.33 -12.93
N SER A 64 56.46 7.08 -12.79
CA SER A 64 57.80 6.53 -12.54
C SER A 64 58.11 6.36 -11.05
N PHE A 65 57.28 6.92 -10.17
CA PHE A 65 57.31 6.61 -8.74
C PHE A 65 56.75 5.20 -8.52
N LYS A 66 57.59 4.27 -8.04
CA LYS A 66 57.19 2.91 -7.65
C LYS A 66 57.81 2.60 -6.30
N THR A 67 57.09 1.85 -5.46
CA THR A 67 57.63 1.36 -4.20
C THR A 67 57.92 -0.14 -4.28
N GLU A 68 58.92 -0.60 -3.52
CA GLU A 68 59.24 -2.00 -3.29
C GLU A 68 59.05 -2.32 -1.81
N VAL A 69 58.18 -3.29 -1.50
CA VAL A 69 57.93 -3.73 -0.11
C VAL A 69 58.83 -4.92 0.20
N VAL A 70 59.60 -4.84 1.29
CA VAL A 70 60.51 -5.88 1.75
C VAL A 70 60.11 -6.28 3.18
N GLU A 71 59.64 -7.52 3.32
CA GLU A 71 59.33 -8.17 4.59
C GLU A 71 60.62 -8.72 5.22
N LEU A 72 60.93 -8.30 6.46
CA LEU A 72 62.11 -8.74 7.20
C LEU A 72 61.71 -9.39 8.53
N THR A 73 62.63 -10.10 9.17
CA THR A 73 62.37 -10.72 10.50
C THR A 73 62.25 -9.68 11.62
N ASP A 74 62.80 -8.48 11.46
CA ASP A 74 62.75 -7.38 12.42
C ASP A 74 61.77 -6.25 12.06
N GLY A 75 61.15 -6.27 10.88
CA GLY A 75 60.28 -5.19 10.41
C GLY A 75 59.76 -5.31 8.98
N ILE A 76 59.19 -4.22 8.47
CA ILE A 76 58.71 -4.06 7.09
C ILE A 76 59.34 -2.81 6.50
N GLN A 77 59.98 -2.91 5.35
CA GLN A 77 60.54 -1.78 4.62
C GLN A 77 59.74 -1.50 3.34
N ILE A 78 59.60 -0.23 3.00
CA ILE A 78 59.01 0.25 1.74
C ILE A 78 60.04 1.19 1.13
N LEU A 79 60.62 0.80 -0.01
CA LEU A 79 61.79 1.42 -0.62
C LEU A 79 61.41 2.09 -1.94
N VAL A 80 62.03 3.22 -2.28
CA VAL A 80 61.83 3.89 -3.58
C VAL A 80 63.19 4.12 -4.24
N TYR A 81 63.36 3.58 -5.44
CA TYR A 81 64.60 3.64 -6.21
C TYR A 81 64.49 4.55 -7.44
N HIS A 82 65.62 5.08 -7.90
CA HIS A 82 65.67 5.89 -9.12
C HIS A 82 65.37 5.04 -10.37
N PRO A 83 64.34 5.36 -11.16
CA PRO A 83 63.81 4.48 -12.21
C PRO A 83 64.75 4.28 -13.42
N LEU A 84 65.78 5.12 -13.55
CA LEU A 84 66.78 5.07 -14.63
C LEU A 84 68.21 4.92 -14.09
N GLY A 85 68.39 4.62 -12.79
CA GLY A 85 69.70 4.55 -12.15
C GLY A 85 70.35 3.17 -12.27
N LEU A 86 71.46 3.06 -13.02
CA LEU A 86 72.23 1.81 -13.21
C LEU A 86 72.58 1.09 -11.89
N ASN A 87 72.78 1.85 -10.81
CA ASN A 87 73.20 1.32 -9.49
C ASN A 87 72.06 1.20 -8.46
N ARG A 88 70.78 1.30 -8.88
CA ARG A 88 69.59 1.34 -7.99
C ARG A 88 69.76 2.33 -6.83
N GLU A 89 69.92 3.61 -7.14
CA GLU A 89 69.99 4.67 -6.12
C GLU A 89 68.68 4.74 -5.32
N LEU A 90 68.75 4.58 -4.00
CA LEU A 90 67.60 4.72 -3.10
C LEU A 90 67.32 6.22 -2.85
N LEU A 91 66.06 6.64 -3.08
CA LEU A 91 65.59 8.03 -2.99
C LEU A 91 64.92 8.36 -1.65
N GLY A 92 64.31 7.34 -1.03
CA GLY A 92 63.65 7.44 0.26
C GLY A 92 63.12 6.07 0.71
N TYR A 93 62.70 5.99 1.97
CA TYR A 93 62.14 4.76 2.54
C TYR A 93 61.11 5.01 3.65
N ILE A 94 60.23 4.05 3.87
CA ILE A 94 59.50 3.85 5.13
C ILE A 94 60.01 2.54 5.75
N TRP A 95 60.25 2.51 7.06
CA TRP A 95 60.64 1.31 7.80
C TRP A 95 59.83 1.21 9.09
N PHE A 96 58.94 0.23 9.17
CA PHE A 96 58.32 -0.22 10.40
C PHE A 96 59.24 -1.25 11.09
N LYS A 97 59.48 -1.10 12.39
CA LYS A 97 60.31 -2.00 13.18
C LYS A 97 59.47 -2.74 14.21
N ARG A 98 59.35 -4.05 14.02
CA ARG A 98 58.53 -4.97 14.83
C ARG A 98 58.93 -5.00 16.30
N LYS A 99 60.24 -4.91 16.60
CA LYS A 99 60.77 -4.91 17.99
C LYS A 99 60.72 -3.55 18.71
N GLU A 100 60.58 -2.44 17.98
CA GLU A 100 60.54 -1.09 18.57
C GLU A 100 59.12 -0.51 18.62
N GLY A 101 58.16 -1.13 17.93
CA GLY A 101 56.82 -0.59 17.73
C GLY A 101 56.86 0.79 17.05
N SER A 102 57.84 1.00 16.15
CA SER A 102 58.20 2.30 15.59
C SER A 102 58.12 2.33 14.06
N VAL A 103 57.80 3.49 13.49
CA VAL A 103 57.78 3.76 12.05
C VAL A 103 58.73 4.93 11.76
N LYS A 104 59.69 4.72 10.85
CA LYS A 104 60.54 5.78 10.31
C LYS A 104 60.21 6.05 8.85
N ILE A 105 59.92 7.30 8.49
CA ILE A 105 59.68 7.77 7.12
C ILE A 105 60.83 8.71 6.74
N THR A 106 61.50 8.46 5.62
CA THR A 106 62.75 9.16 5.23
C THR A 106 62.72 9.59 3.76
N ASN A 107 63.06 10.87 3.51
CA ASN A 107 63.40 11.41 2.19
C ASN A 107 64.86 11.88 2.20
N PHE A 108 65.66 11.44 1.23
CA PHE A 108 67.01 11.95 1.04
C PHE A 108 67.00 13.27 0.27
N GLN A 109 68.02 14.11 0.47
CA GLN A 109 68.18 15.41 -0.20
C GLN A 109 66.97 16.37 -0.02
N ALA A 110 66.24 16.22 1.09
CA ALA A 110 65.09 17.03 1.46
C ALA A 110 65.38 17.82 2.74
N LYS A 111 64.79 19.02 2.87
CA LYS A 111 65.00 19.91 4.03
C LYS A 111 63.68 20.46 4.56
N LEU A 112 63.65 20.74 5.85
CA LEU A 112 62.64 21.59 6.49
C LEU A 112 63.29 22.89 6.95
N GLU A 113 62.57 23.99 6.76
CA GLU A 113 63.00 25.37 6.99
C GLU A 113 62.04 26.06 7.98
N ARG A 114 62.47 27.15 8.62
CA ARG A 114 61.70 27.81 9.68
C ARG A 114 60.27 28.16 9.24
N ARG A 115 60.13 28.70 8.02
CA ARG A 115 58.86 29.03 7.36
C ARG A 115 57.86 27.88 7.25
N ASN A 116 58.27 26.60 7.34
CA ASN A 116 57.33 25.47 7.36
C ASN A 116 56.53 25.35 8.67
N LEU A 117 56.90 26.06 9.74
CA LEU A 117 56.10 26.15 10.97
C LEU A 117 54.97 27.19 10.87
N GLU A 118 55.06 28.15 9.96
CA GLU A 118 54.12 29.27 9.79
C GLU A 118 52.82 28.84 9.07
N LEU A 119 51.71 29.53 9.31
CA LEU A 119 50.42 29.23 8.68
C LEU A 119 50.34 29.83 7.27
N GLY A 120 49.65 29.15 6.34
CA GLY A 120 49.49 29.62 4.96
C GLY A 120 50.71 29.49 4.02
N SER A 121 51.92 29.25 4.53
CA SER A 121 53.13 29.08 3.71
C SER A 121 53.16 27.71 2.99
N SER A 122 53.03 27.67 1.66
CA SER A 122 52.91 26.40 0.91
C SER A 122 53.65 26.43 -0.42
N THR A 123 54.59 25.49 -0.61
CA THR A 123 55.32 25.25 -1.85
C THR A 123 54.50 24.50 -2.92
N LYS A 124 53.33 23.96 -2.57
CA LYS A 124 52.45 23.23 -3.50
C LYS A 124 51.46 24.15 -4.25
N ARG A 125 51.40 25.44 -3.91
CA ARG A 125 50.41 26.39 -4.43
C ARG A 125 50.60 26.62 -5.94
N GLY A 126 49.62 26.20 -6.74
CA GLY A 126 49.62 26.38 -8.20
C GLY A 126 50.25 25.24 -9.01
N ASN A 127 50.81 24.20 -8.37
CA ASN A 127 51.39 23.07 -9.10
C ASN A 127 50.38 21.92 -9.30
N ASN A 128 49.85 21.81 -10.52
CA ASN A 128 48.88 20.78 -10.89
C ASN A 128 49.40 19.33 -10.79
N THR A 129 50.71 19.07 -10.67
CA THR A 129 51.24 17.70 -10.52
C THR A 129 51.19 17.17 -9.08
N MET A 130 51.22 18.04 -8.07
CA MET A 130 51.19 17.67 -6.64
C MET A 130 49.77 17.48 -6.09
N ALA A 131 49.66 16.93 -4.87
CA ALA A 131 48.39 16.83 -4.14
C ALA A 131 48.34 17.78 -2.93
N GLY A 132 47.19 18.44 -2.73
CA GLY A 132 46.94 19.37 -1.63
C GLY A 132 47.54 20.77 -1.81
N THR A 133 46.89 21.78 -1.21
CA THR A 133 47.23 23.20 -1.39
C THR A 133 48.02 23.82 -0.23
N HIS A 134 48.07 23.19 0.95
CA HIS A 134 48.62 23.77 2.19
C HIS A 134 49.71 22.87 2.81
N SER A 135 50.69 23.47 3.49
CA SER A 135 51.73 22.76 4.27
C SER A 135 51.23 22.18 5.60
N GLU A 136 49.99 22.50 5.97
CA GLU A 136 49.40 22.23 7.27
C GLU A 136 49.19 20.74 7.54
N GLY A 137 49.05 19.90 6.51
CA GLY A 137 48.88 18.44 6.63
C GLY A 137 49.95 17.75 7.48
N LEU A 138 51.21 18.20 7.41
CA LEU A 138 52.29 17.69 8.26
C LEU A 138 52.06 17.99 9.76
N LYS A 139 51.54 19.19 10.06
CA LYS A 139 51.24 19.64 11.43
C LYS A 139 49.99 18.94 11.97
N LEU A 140 48.99 18.75 11.12
CA LEU A 140 47.75 18.02 11.44
C LEU A 140 48.02 16.53 11.70
N ALA A 141 48.82 15.88 10.85
CA ALA A 141 49.25 14.50 11.08
C ALA A 141 50.02 14.35 12.40
N ALA A 142 50.96 15.27 12.68
CA ALA A 142 51.66 15.29 13.96
C ALA A 142 50.70 15.52 15.14
N LEU A 143 49.70 16.40 15.01
CA LEU A 143 48.70 16.66 16.04
C LEU A 143 47.87 15.42 16.37
N VAL A 144 47.35 14.75 15.34
CA VAL A 144 46.55 13.52 15.49
C VAL A 144 47.37 12.39 16.11
N LEU A 145 48.60 12.15 15.61
CA LEU A 145 49.48 11.13 16.20
C LEU A 145 49.88 11.46 17.66
N ARG A 146 50.10 12.74 18.00
CA ARG A 146 50.30 13.14 19.41
C ARG A 146 49.02 13.02 20.25
N ARG A 147 47.82 13.19 19.67
CA ARG A 147 46.52 12.98 20.35
C ARG A 147 46.37 11.52 20.77
N GLU A 148 46.70 10.58 19.87
CA GLU A 148 46.72 9.12 20.06
C GLU A 148 47.96 8.60 20.81
N ASN A 149 48.57 9.43 21.66
CA ASN A 149 49.71 9.09 22.52
C ASN A 149 50.95 8.50 21.80
N ARG A 150 51.14 8.70 20.49
CA ARG A 150 52.41 8.43 19.81
C ARG A 150 53.37 9.59 20.02
N ARG A 151 54.68 9.37 20.13
CA ARG A 151 55.69 10.42 19.96
C ARG A 151 55.93 10.63 18.46
N VAL A 152 55.96 11.88 18.03
CA VAL A 152 56.37 12.28 16.67
C VAL A 152 57.58 13.20 16.78
N ARG A 153 58.67 12.82 16.13
CA ARG A 153 59.92 13.59 16.01
C ARG A 153 60.33 13.62 14.55
N ILE A 154 60.65 14.79 14.01
CA ILE A 154 61.27 14.93 12.70
C ILE A 154 62.73 15.36 12.90
N THR A 155 63.67 14.78 12.16
CA THR A 155 65.07 15.19 12.11
C THR A 155 65.36 15.69 10.71
N SER A 156 65.76 16.97 10.58
CA SER A 156 66.16 17.60 9.31
C SER A 156 66.86 18.93 9.55
N SER A 157 67.66 19.38 8.58
CA SER A 157 68.40 20.66 8.59
C SER A 157 69.26 20.85 9.85
N LYS A 158 69.87 19.77 10.35
CA LYS A 158 70.64 19.67 11.61
C LYS A 158 69.84 19.87 12.91
N TYR A 159 68.50 19.81 12.85
CA TYR A 159 67.61 19.95 14.02
C TYR A 159 66.70 18.73 14.23
N ASN A 160 66.37 18.47 15.50
CA ASN A 160 65.26 17.62 15.93
C ASN A 160 64.04 18.51 16.25
N TRP A 161 62.92 18.16 15.65
CA TRP A 161 61.62 18.84 15.69
C TRP A 161 60.65 17.93 16.45
N THR A 162 60.42 18.19 17.73
CA THR A 162 59.61 17.33 18.59
C THR A 162 58.26 17.96 18.90
N PHE A 163 57.17 17.29 18.52
CA PHE A 163 55.82 17.80 18.69
C PHE A 163 55.23 17.39 20.06
N GLY A 164 54.32 18.20 20.62
CA GLY A 164 53.67 17.88 21.89
C GLY A 164 52.60 18.86 22.32
N PHE A 165 52.04 18.61 23.51
CA PHE A 165 51.03 19.46 24.14
C PHE A 165 51.57 20.05 25.45
N ARG A 166 51.27 21.33 25.71
CA ARG A 166 51.69 22.05 26.93
C ARG A 166 50.55 22.81 27.60
N GLY A 167 50.84 23.39 28.77
CA GLY A 167 49.87 24.02 29.67
C GLY A 167 49.18 23.01 30.59
N PRO A 168 48.48 23.47 31.66
CA PRO A 168 47.90 22.59 32.69
C PRO A 168 46.94 21.54 32.11
N THR A 169 46.13 21.93 31.13
CA THR A 169 45.14 21.07 30.47
C THR A 169 45.68 20.28 29.27
N LYS A 170 46.99 20.38 28.97
CA LYS A 170 47.63 19.78 27.78
C LYS A 170 46.87 20.08 26.47
N SER A 171 46.37 21.31 26.33
CA SER A 171 45.55 21.74 25.19
C SER A 171 46.35 22.40 24.06
N ILE A 172 47.48 23.06 24.39
CA ILE A 172 48.25 23.90 23.47
C ILE A 172 49.25 23.06 22.67
N PHE A 173 49.07 22.94 21.36
CA PHE A 173 50.00 22.20 20.49
C PHE A 173 51.27 23.02 20.18
N PHE A 174 52.43 22.38 20.26
CA PHE A 174 53.74 23.00 20.04
C PHE A 174 54.71 22.09 19.27
N CYS A 175 55.72 22.71 18.66
CA CYS A 175 56.92 22.03 18.15
C CYS A 175 58.17 22.62 18.84
N LYS A 176 59.04 21.76 19.39
CA LYS A 176 60.32 22.15 19.98
C LYS A 176 61.47 21.79 19.04
N LEU A 177 62.29 22.79 18.72
CA LEU A 177 63.53 22.67 17.95
C LEU A 177 64.73 22.53 18.91
N THR A 178 65.50 21.47 18.77
CA THR A 178 66.80 21.28 19.43
C THR A 178 67.83 20.79 18.42
N PRO A 179 69.12 21.15 18.51
CA PRO A 179 70.14 20.61 17.61
C PRO A 179 70.11 19.08 17.55
N ALA A 180 70.39 18.53 16.37
CA ALA A 180 70.66 17.11 16.19
C ALA A 180 72.14 16.83 16.51
N PRO A 181 72.48 15.71 17.17
CA PRO A 181 73.88 15.34 17.35
C PRO A 181 74.54 15.12 15.98
N PRO A 182 75.80 15.57 15.78
CA PRO A 182 76.52 15.31 14.54
C PRO A 182 76.67 13.80 14.37
N THR A 183 76.21 13.28 13.22
CA THR A 183 76.31 11.86 12.91
C THR A 183 77.51 11.67 12.00
N GLN A 184 78.57 11.02 12.49
CA GLN A 184 79.66 10.58 11.62
C GLN A 184 79.12 9.52 10.65
N LEU A 185 79.15 9.85 9.36
CA LEU A 185 78.71 9.00 8.26
C LEU A 185 79.81 9.02 7.20
N ASP A 186 80.62 7.96 7.16
CA ASP A 186 81.59 7.77 6.09
C ASP A 186 80.86 7.62 4.76
N ALA A 187 81.29 8.38 3.74
CA ALA A 187 80.54 8.64 2.51
C ALA A 187 80.38 7.42 1.55
N VAL A 188 80.72 6.21 2.00
CA VAL A 188 80.86 5.01 1.16
C VAL A 188 79.59 4.15 1.15
N ASN A 189 78.87 4.05 2.27
CA ASN A 189 77.83 3.02 2.45
C ASN A 189 76.39 3.51 2.17
N LYS A 190 76.11 3.88 0.92
CA LYS A 190 74.75 3.91 0.35
C LYS A 190 74.39 2.65 -0.47
N ILE A 191 75.29 1.66 -0.51
CA ILE A 191 75.06 0.36 -1.16
C ILE A 191 74.62 -0.67 -0.10
N LEU A 192 73.53 -1.38 -0.41
CA LEU A 192 72.90 -2.52 0.32
C LEU A 192 72.90 -2.49 1.88
N GLY A 193 71.71 -2.35 2.45
CA GLY A 193 71.36 -2.89 3.78
C GLY A 193 71.42 -1.94 4.97
N ASN A 194 72.23 -0.87 4.94
CA ASN A 194 72.32 0.10 6.05
C ASN A 194 71.46 1.35 5.80
N LEU A 195 70.18 1.33 6.23
CA LEU A 195 69.24 2.45 6.10
C LEU A 195 69.55 3.63 7.06
N LYS A 196 70.72 4.25 6.95
CA LYS A 196 71.07 5.50 7.64
C LYS A 196 70.61 6.72 6.83
N ALA A 197 70.47 7.87 7.51
CA ALA A 197 70.10 9.16 6.91
C ALA A 197 70.89 10.26 7.61
N ASP A 198 71.31 11.28 6.89
CA ASP A 198 72.07 12.42 7.41
C ASP A 198 71.11 13.54 7.88
N PRO A 199 71.11 13.91 9.18
CA PRO A 199 70.36 15.05 9.69
C PRO A 199 70.59 16.38 8.96
N ALA A 200 71.69 16.56 8.21
CA ALA A 200 72.01 17.78 7.49
C ALA A 200 71.42 17.86 6.07
N THR A 201 71.23 16.74 5.38
CA THR A 201 70.74 16.70 3.98
C THR A 201 69.33 16.12 3.83
N ASP A 202 68.82 15.41 4.83
CA ASP A 202 67.63 14.56 4.69
C ASP A 202 66.49 15.00 5.63
N VAL A 203 65.28 14.48 5.37
CA VAL A 203 64.15 14.52 6.30
C VAL A 203 63.89 13.11 6.82
N SER A 204 63.96 12.91 8.14
CA SER A 204 63.59 11.66 8.82
C SER A 204 62.48 11.91 9.85
N ILE A 205 61.26 11.46 9.58
CA ILE A 205 60.15 11.42 10.55
C ILE A 205 60.21 10.09 11.31
N VAL A 206 60.13 10.12 12.64
CA VAL A 206 60.03 8.94 13.50
C VAL A 206 58.75 9.04 14.34
N ILE A 207 57.94 7.98 14.27
CA ILE A 207 56.73 7.76 15.07
C ILE A 207 57.02 6.56 15.99
N ASP A 208 56.96 6.74 17.31
CA ASP A 208 57.28 5.68 18.28
C ASP A 208 56.53 5.89 19.62
N LYS A 209 56.71 5.00 20.60
CA LYS A 209 56.05 5.10 21.92
C LYS A 209 56.54 6.24 22.83
N GLY A 210 57.70 6.84 22.57
CA GLY A 210 58.32 7.79 23.50
C GLY A 210 58.72 7.14 24.83
N ARG A 211 58.28 7.73 25.95
CA ARG A 211 58.41 7.15 27.30
C ARG A 211 57.11 6.50 27.75
N ASP A 212 56.01 7.25 27.62
CA ASP A 212 54.72 6.94 28.26
C ASP A 212 53.58 6.76 27.23
N GLY A 213 53.91 6.34 26.00
CA GLY A 213 53.00 6.24 24.86
C GLY A 213 52.81 4.82 24.31
N LYS A 214 52.03 4.70 23.22
CA LYS A 214 51.64 3.41 22.62
C LYS A 214 52.63 2.95 21.54
N GLU A 215 52.99 1.67 21.53
CA GLU A 215 53.72 0.99 20.44
C GLU A 215 52.82 0.72 19.23
N ILE A 216 53.34 0.84 18.02
CA ILE A 216 52.60 0.56 16.78
C ILE A 216 52.66 -0.95 16.54
N SER A 217 51.52 -1.63 16.45
CA SER A 217 51.50 -3.05 16.06
C SER A 217 51.68 -3.20 14.54
N GLU A 218 52.11 -4.37 14.09
CA GLU A 218 52.25 -4.63 12.66
C GLU A 218 50.90 -4.57 11.93
N GLU A 219 49.85 -5.11 12.53
CA GLU A 219 48.47 -5.04 12.04
C GLU A 219 47.99 -3.59 11.89
N GLU A 220 48.27 -2.74 12.88
CA GLU A 220 47.95 -1.31 12.86
C GLU A 220 48.71 -0.60 11.74
N PHE A 221 50.01 -0.89 11.57
CA PHE A 221 50.81 -0.35 10.46
C PHE A 221 50.34 -0.83 9.08
N ARG A 222 50.07 -2.14 8.89
CA ARG A 222 49.51 -2.68 7.63
C ARG A 222 48.18 -2.01 7.30
N THR A 223 47.33 -1.76 8.30
CA THR A 223 46.07 -1.03 8.10
C THR A 223 46.30 0.43 7.68
N TRP A 224 47.41 1.06 8.07
CA TRP A 224 47.78 2.40 7.56
C TRP A 224 48.25 2.38 6.10
N LEU A 225 48.79 1.27 5.58
CA LEU A 225 49.30 1.20 4.20
C LEU A 225 48.18 1.29 3.14
N ARG A 226 46.98 0.80 3.47
CA ARG A 226 45.77 0.78 2.63
C ARG A 226 45.32 2.14 2.07
N VAL A 227 45.90 3.25 2.55
CA VAL A 227 45.66 4.60 2.03
C VAL A 227 46.34 4.88 0.69
N SER A 228 47.29 4.03 0.25
CA SER A 228 48.03 4.19 -1.01
C SER A 228 48.06 2.94 -1.89
N LEU A 229 47.68 3.13 -3.16
CA LEU A 229 47.80 2.16 -4.25
C LEU A 229 49.26 1.94 -4.69
N ASP A 230 50.20 2.82 -4.32
CA ASP A 230 51.62 2.67 -4.71
C ASP A 230 52.36 1.64 -3.84
N VAL A 231 51.74 1.20 -2.72
CA VAL A 231 52.28 0.22 -1.76
C VAL A 231 51.51 -1.09 -1.87
N GLU A 232 50.18 -1.02 -1.79
CA GLU A 232 49.28 -2.14 -2.07
C GLU A 232 48.67 -1.90 -3.47
N ARG A 233 49.36 -2.39 -4.51
CA ARG A 233 48.87 -2.45 -5.89
C ARG A 233 48.28 -3.85 -6.16
N PRO A 234 47.25 -4.00 -7.02
CA PRO A 234 46.87 -5.28 -7.61
C PRO A 234 48.09 -6.10 -8.07
N LYS A 235 48.06 -7.41 -7.77
CA LYS A 235 49.21 -8.29 -8.01
C LYS A 235 49.36 -8.70 -9.46
N ASP A 236 48.25 -8.85 -10.19
CA ASP A 236 48.27 -9.09 -11.62
C ASP A 236 48.27 -7.75 -12.38
N PRO A 237 49.20 -7.52 -13.32
CA PRO A 237 49.17 -6.33 -14.16
C PRO A 237 47.91 -6.21 -15.03
N THR A 238 47.23 -7.32 -15.34
CA THR A 238 45.99 -7.33 -16.14
C THR A 238 44.77 -6.80 -15.38
N ASP A 239 44.82 -6.78 -14.04
CA ASP A 239 43.81 -6.14 -13.19
C ASP A 239 43.82 -4.61 -13.26
N ILE A 240 44.70 -4.00 -14.09
CA ILE A 240 44.77 -2.55 -14.27
C ILE A 240 44.74 -2.19 -15.76
N ILE A 241 43.60 -1.69 -16.23
CA ILE A 241 43.48 -1.09 -17.56
C ILE A 241 43.94 0.37 -17.44
N GLU A 242 45.17 0.64 -17.85
CA GLU A 242 45.68 2.01 -17.90
C GLU A 242 45.04 2.82 -19.04
N THR A 243 44.64 4.08 -18.78
CA THR A 243 44.06 4.96 -19.83
C THR A 243 44.60 6.40 -19.75
N PRO A 244 44.56 7.17 -20.86
CA PRO A 244 44.95 8.59 -20.85
C PRO A 244 44.13 9.49 -19.91
N GLN A 245 42.96 9.02 -19.46
CA GLN A 245 42.04 9.76 -18.57
C GLN A 245 42.11 9.31 -17.11
N GLY A 246 42.85 8.23 -16.81
CA GLY A 246 42.91 7.60 -15.49
C GLY A 246 42.76 6.08 -15.57
N ASP A 247 43.34 5.36 -14.61
CA ASP A 247 43.50 3.92 -14.69
C ASP A 247 42.35 3.18 -13.97
N LEU A 248 41.79 2.15 -14.61
CA LEU A 248 40.71 1.33 -14.05
C LEU A 248 41.30 0.10 -13.35
N ILE A 249 40.92 -0.11 -12.09
CA ILE A 249 41.28 -1.31 -11.33
C ILE A 249 40.13 -2.31 -11.39
N LEU A 250 40.43 -3.56 -11.76
CA LEU A 250 39.49 -4.67 -11.86
C LEU A 250 39.51 -5.59 -10.63
N ASP A 251 40.64 -5.65 -9.92
CA ASP A 251 40.80 -6.41 -8.67
C ASP A 251 39.71 -6.02 -7.66
N GLU A 252 38.89 -7.01 -7.28
CA GLU A 252 37.71 -6.85 -6.42
C GLU A 252 38.05 -6.26 -5.04
N ASN A 253 39.27 -6.46 -4.55
CA ASN A 253 39.75 -5.85 -3.30
C ASN A 253 39.74 -4.31 -3.35
N TYR A 254 39.62 -3.70 -4.53
CA TYR A 254 39.59 -2.25 -4.76
C TYR A 254 38.21 -1.74 -5.21
N ALA A 255 37.19 -2.61 -5.26
CA ALA A 255 35.83 -2.27 -5.67
C ALA A 255 35.26 -1.07 -4.87
N GLY A 256 34.64 -0.12 -5.59
CA GLY A 256 34.01 1.06 -4.99
C GLY A 256 34.96 2.09 -4.36
N LYS A 257 36.29 1.88 -4.44
CA LYS A 257 37.33 2.84 -4.04
C LYS A 257 37.69 3.76 -5.21
N MET A 258 38.24 4.93 -4.91
CA MET A 258 38.75 5.89 -5.89
C MET A 258 40.11 6.41 -5.41
N TYR A 259 41.11 6.39 -6.30
CA TYR A 259 42.45 6.85 -6.00
C TYR A 259 42.79 8.08 -6.84
N LEU A 260 43.14 9.19 -6.19
CA LEU A 260 43.71 10.37 -6.85
C LEU A 260 45.22 10.34 -6.67
N LYS A 261 45.97 10.25 -7.77
CA LYS A 261 47.45 10.28 -7.75
C LYS A 261 48.08 9.17 -6.89
N GLY A 262 47.40 8.03 -6.77
CA GLY A 262 47.78 6.89 -5.92
C GLY A 262 47.19 6.90 -4.51
N LEU A 263 46.55 8.01 -4.07
CA LEU A 263 46.02 8.17 -2.71
C LEU A 263 44.50 7.95 -2.66
N LEU A 264 44.02 7.19 -1.68
CA LEU A 264 42.59 6.88 -1.50
C LEU A 264 41.78 8.14 -1.14
N LEU A 265 40.70 8.40 -1.89
CA LEU A 265 39.81 9.55 -1.70
C LEU A 265 38.66 9.27 -0.71
N PRO A 266 38.43 10.14 0.30
CA PRO A 266 37.23 10.08 1.15
C PRO A 266 35.99 10.71 0.46
N SER A 267 35.39 9.92 -0.44
CA SER A 267 34.08 10.03 -1.12
C SER A 267 33.63 11.30 -1.88
N GLU A 268 33.00 11.04 -3.04
CA GLU A 268 31.98 11.81 -3.79
C GLU A 268 32.22 13.27 -4.24
N ARG A 269 32.75 14.18 -3.42
CA ARG A 269 32.43 15.62 -3.54
C ARG A 269 33.04 16.42 -4.71
N LEU A 270 33.87 15.83 -5.59
CA LEU A 270 34.77 16.58 -6.48
C LEU A 270 34.63 16.32 -8.01
N ILE A 271 33.63 15.58 -8.48
CA ILE A 271 33.54 15.20 -9.91
C ILE A 271 32.88 16.30 -10.78
N SER A 272 33.47 16.55 -11.95
CA SER A 272 33.08 17.59 -12.92
C SER A 272 32.05 17.11 -13.96
N ARG A 273 31.31 18.04 -14.58
CA ARG A 273 30.35 17.71 -15.66
C ARG A 273 31.00 17.04 -16.88
N ARG A 274 32.22 17.44 -17.26
CA ARG A 274 32.96 16.81 -18.37
C ARG A 274 33.32 15.36 -18.05
N THR A 275 33.74 15.09 -16.81
CA THR A 275 34.05 13.75 -16.32
C THR A 275 32.78 12.87 -16.28
N ALA A 276 31.68 13.40 -15.74
CA ALA A 276 30.39 12.70 -15.69
C ALA A 276 29.84 12.41 -17.10
N LEU A 277 29.99 13.32 -18.06
CA LEU A 277 29.61 13.09 -19.46
C LEU A 277 30.43 11.96 -20.09
N ALA A 278 31.75 11.94 -19.89
CA ALA A 278 32.61 10.86 -20.41
C ALA A 278 32.24 9.48 -19.82
N ILE A 279 31.87 9.43 -18.54
CA ILE A 279 31.31 8.22 -17.90
C ILE A 279 29.98 7.84 -18.56
N TRP A 280 29.10 8.80 -18.84
CA TRP A 280 27.79 8.55 -19.44
C TRP A 280 27.87 8.03 -20.89
N GLU A 281 28.71 8.63 -21.73
CA GLU A 281 28.92 8.13 -23.10
C GLU A 281 29.51 6.72 -23.09
N ARG A 282 30.43 6.41 -22.15
CA ARG A 282 30.96 5.05 -22.01
C ARG A 282 29.88 4.06 -21.58
N LEU A 283 29.07 4.39 -20.58
CA LEU A 283 27.94 3.54 -20.16
C LEU A 283 26.96 3.27 -21.30
N LYS A 284 26.53 4.30 -22.04
CA LYS A 284 25.68 4.12 -23.23
C LYS A 284 26.32 3.18 -24.27
N SER A 285 27.62 3.35 -24.56
CA SER A 285 28.32 2.49 -25.53
C SER A 285 28.45 1.01 -25.12
N GLN A 286 28.39 0.70 -23.81
CA GLN A 286 28.44 -0.67 -23.27
C GLN A 286 27.06 -1.18 -22.77
N GLY A 287 26.03 -0.35 -22.93
CA GLY A 287 24.72 -0.48 -22.28
C GLY A 287 23.55 -0.43 -23.25
N VAL A 288 23.75 -0.82 -24.52
CA VAL A 288 22.67 -0.94 -25.51
C VAL A 288 21.56 -1.83 -24.94
N GLY A 289 20.31 -1.33 -24.98
CA GLY A 289 19.13 -2.00 -24.41
C GLY A 289 18.99 -1.93 -22.88
N LYS A 290 19.96 -1.38 -22.14
CA LYS A 290 19.93 -1.31 -20.67
C LYS A 290 19.33 0.00 -20.17
N PHE A 291 18.71 -0.05 -19.00
CA PHE A 291 18.32 1.11 -18.20
C PHE A 291 19.06 1.04 -16.86
N TYR A 292 19.74 2.13 -16.50
CA TYR A 292 20.54 2.18 -15.29
C TYR A 292 19.71 2.68 -14.11
N TYR A 293 19.84 2.04 -12.95
CA TYR A 293 19.14 2.40 -11.71
C TYR A 293 20.09 2.37 -10.50
N ASP A 294 19.70 2.97 -9.38
CA ASP A 294 20.50 2.93 -8.14
C ASP A 294 20.35 1.58 -7.43
N ARG A 295 21.47 0.86 -7.24
CA ARG A 295 21.54 -0.41 -6.52
C ARG A 295 21.11 -0.30 -5.06
N GLU A 296 21.28 0.88 -4.46
CA GLU A 296 21.05 1.13 -3.04
C GLU A 296 19.65 1.74 -2.77
N GLU A 297 18.82 1.92 -3.81
CA GLU A 297 17.43 2.36 -3.69
C GLU A 297 16.49 1.18 -3.36
N SER A 298 15.74 1.28 -2.25
CA SER A 298 14.96 0.17 -1.67
C SER A 298 13.83 -0.36 -2.56
N ASN A 299 13.32 0.47 -3.47
CA ASN A 299 12.43 0.06 -4.56
C ASN A 299 12.76 0.91 -5.81
N PRO A 300 13.62 0.42 -6.72
CA PRO A 300 14.00 1.15 -7.92
C PRO A 300 13.05 0.88 -9.10
N ASP A 301 11.77 0.63 -8.83
CA ASP A 301 10.68 0.35 -9.79
C ASP A 301 11.10 -0.55 -10.98
N ILE A 302 11.72 -1.69 -10.68
CA ILE A 302 12.27 -2.61 -11.71
C ILE A 302 11.20 -3.11 -12.69
N ASP A 303 9.95 -3.20 -12.25
CA ASP A 303 8.81 -3.53 -13.12
C ASP A 303 8.56 -2.47 -14.19
N ILE A 304 8.68 -1.18 -13.87
CA ILE A 304 8.58 -0.09 -14.85
C ILE A 304 9.70 -0.22 -15.90
N ILE A 305 10.92 -0.56 -15.46
CA ILE A 305 12.07 -0.76 -16.35
C ILE A 305 11.81 -1.89 -17.35
N LYS A 306 11.28 -3.03 -16.87
CA LYS A 306 11.06 -4.24 -17.68
C LYS A 306 9.80 -4.18 -18.55
N LYS A 307 8.65 -3.85 -17.95
CA LYS A 307 7.32 -3.95 -18.56
C LYS A 307 7.05 -2.75 -19.46
N SER A 308 7.14 -1.54 -18.88
CA SER A 308 6.80 -0.29 -19.57
C SER A 308 7.94 0.23 -20.46
N LEU A 309 9.14 0.42 -19.91
CA LEU A 309 10.29 0.97 -20.65
C LEU A 309 10.97 -0.05 -21.58
N LYS A 310 10.64 -1.35 -21.43
CA LYS A 310 11.15 -2.48 -22.23
C LYS A 310 12.69 -2.53 -22.30
N ARG A 311 13.36 -2.22 -21.18
CA ARG A 311 14.83 -2.23 -21.03
C ARG A 311 15.29 -3.30 -20.05
N GLN A 312 16.56 -3.69 -20.18
CA GLN A 312 17.24 -4.53 -19.19
C GLN A 312 17.69 -3.68 -17.98
N PRO A 313 17.22 -3.97 -16.75
CA PRO A 313 17.62 -3.23 -15.56
C PRO A 313 19.10 -3.49 -15.21
N ALA A 314 19.88 -2.41 -15.03
CA ALA A 314 21.32 -2.47 -14.76
C ALA A 314 21.71 -1.66 -13.48
N PRO A 315 22.11 -2.30 -12.37
CA PRO A 315 22.36 -1.61 -11.10
C PRO A 315 23.70 -0.88 -11.04
N LEU A 316 23.67 0.45 -11.01
CA LEU A 316 24.79 1.32 -10.66
C LEU A 316 24.92 1.46 -9.13
N SER A 317 26.14 1.69 -8.62
CA SER A 317 26.31 2.12 -7.22
C SER A 317 25.75 3.53 -6.99
N ASN A 318 25.30 3.83 -5.77
CA ASN A 318 24.76 5.14 -5.39
C ASN A 318 25.71 6.29 -5.72
N LYS A 319 27.02 6.04 -5.58
CA LYS A 319 28.10 6.95 -5.98
C LYS A 319 27.97 7.34 -7.46
N LEU A 320 27.93 6.36 -8.38
CA LEU A 320 27.81 6.62 -9.82
C LEU A 320 26.44 7.22 -10.19
N TRP A 321 25.37 6.73 -9.57
CA TRP A 321 24.03 7.28 -9.73
C TRP A 321 24.02 8.79 -9.43
N ARG A 322 24.43 9.19 -8.22
CA ARG A 322 24.45 10.61 -7.79
C ARG A 322 25.40 11.49 -8.60
N ILE A 323 26.48 10.95 -9.17
CA ILE A 323 27.36 11.67 -10.10
C ILE A 323 26.63 12.05 -11.39
N LEU A 324 25.84 11.12 -11.94
CA LEU A 324 25.16 11.27 -13.24
C LEU A 324 23.86 12.07 -13.11
N SER A 325 23.03 11.77 -12.11
CA SER A 325 21.77 12.47 -11.86
C SER A 325 21.99 13.96 -11.54
N LYS A 326 23.09 14.31 -10.85
CA LYS A 326 23.53 15.71 -10.59
C LYS A 326 23.64 16.56 -11.86
N TYR A 327 23.90 15.94 -13.02
CA TYR A 327 24.05 16.64 -14.30
C TYR A 327 22.94 16.33 -15.31
N GLY A 328 21.86 15.66 -14.87
CA GLY A 328 20.70 15.32 -15.69
C GLY A 328 20.97 14.27 -16.77
N PHE A 329 21.98 13.41 -16.57
CA PHE A 329 22.35 12.39 -17.55
C PHE A 329 21.53 11.09 -17.44
N ILE A 330 20.93 10.82 -16.29
CA ILE A 330 20.03 9.68 -16.03
C ILE A 330 18.82 10.16 -15.21
N ARG A 331 17.76 9.37 -15.25
CA ARG A 331 16.46 9.61 -14.58
C ARG A 331 15.99 8.35 -13.87
N LYS A 332 15.06 8.48 -12.91
CA LYS A 332 14.32 7.34 -12.35
C LYS A 332 13.35 6.73 -13.40
N PRO A 333 12.87 5.49 -13.23
CA PRO A 333 11.98 4.85 -14.21
C PRO A 333 10.70 5.65 -14.50
N ARG A 334 10.02 6.17 -13.46
CA ARG A 334 8.84 7.06 -13.62
C ARG A 334 9.18 8.39 -14.29
N GLU A 335 10.33 8.96 -13.96
CA GLU A 335 10.81 10.20 -14.58
C GLU A 335 11.11 10.01 -16.08
N GLU A 336 11.55 8.81 -16.50
CA GLU A 336 11.72 8.47 -17.92
C GLU A 336 10.39 8.15 -18.60
N GLN A 337 9.46 7.40 -17.98
CA GLN A 337 8.11 7.21 -18.52
C GLN A 337 7.44 8.56 -18.82
N ASN A 338 7.41 9.46 -17.83
CA ASN A 338 6.81 10.78 -17.98
C ASN A 338 7.59 11.67 -18.98
N HIS A 339 8.89 11.40 -19.20
CA HIS A 339 9.66 12.06 -20.26
C HIS A 339 9.31 11.53 -21.65
N LEU A 340 9.15 10.22 -21.83
CA LEU A 340 8.73 9.61 -23.08
C LEU A 340 7.30 10.01 -23.43
N PHE A 341 6.35 9.86 -22.50
CA PHE A 341 4.95 10.25 -22.70
C PHE A 341 4.81 11.74 -23.04
N ARG A 342 5.51 12.64 -22.33
CA ARG A 342 5.48 14.08 -22.63
C ARG A 342 6.01 14.43 -24.03
N ASN A 343 6.88 13.61 -24.60
CA ASN A 343 7.46 13.80 -25.94
C ASN A 343 6.90 12.83 -26.99
N SER A 344 5.85 12.07 -26.66
CA SER A 344 5.15 11.20 -27.61
C SER A 344 4.42 12.00 -28.68
N SER A 345 4.25 11.39 -29.85
CA SER A 345 3.52 11.99 -30.98
C SER A 345 2.03 12.13 -30.67
N VAL A 346 1.39 13.08 -31.34
CA VAL A 346 -0.08 13.11 -31.46
C VAL A 346 -0.54 11.77 -32.07
N SER A 347 -1.73 11.32 -31.69
CA SER A 347 -2.32 10.07 -32.16
C SER A 347 -2.83 10.18 -33.61
N ASP A 348 -2.70 9.08 -34.34
CA ASP A 348 -3.25 8.86 -35.68
C ASP A 348 -4.49 7.93 -35.66
N GLU A 349 -5.10 7.65 -34.50
CA GLU A 349 -6.32 6.83 -34.38
C GLU A 349 -7.50 7.43 -35.20
N PRO A 350 -8.30 6.61 -35.89
CA PRO A 350 -9.34 7.09 -36.80
C PRO A 350 -10.51 7.74 -36.06
N SER A 351 -11.05 8.82 -36.63
CA SER A 351 -12.21 9.53 -36.08
C SER A 351 -13.51 8.74 -36.26
N THR A 352 -13.81 7.91 -35.27
CA THR A 352 -15.06 7.13 -35.12
C THR A 352 -16.08 7.91 -34.30
N LEU A 353 -17.38 7.56 -34.40
CA LEU A 353 -18.43 8.14 -33.55
C LEU A 353 -18.09 8.01 -32.05
N PHE A 354 -17.52 6.86 -31.64
CA PHE A 354 -17.01 6.66 -30.28
C PHE A 354 -15.93 7.70 -29.92
N SER A 355 -14.85 7.79 -30.71
CA SER A 355 -13.75 8.73 -30.42
C SER A 355 -14.20 10.19 -30.35
N ILE A 356 -15.14 10.61 -31.21
CA ILE A 356 -15.69 11.97 -31.23
C ILE A 356 -16.48 12.25 -29.95
N ASN A 357 -17.28 11.29 -29.47
CA ASN A 357 -17.99 11.41 -28.19
C ASN A 357 -17.03 11.50 -27.00
N ILE A 358 -15.97 10.69 -26.96
CA ILE A 358 -14.95 10.78 -25.89
C ILE A 358 -14.23 12.14 -25.91
N GLN A 359 -13.80 12.60 -27.09
CA GLN A 359 -13.13 13.89 -27.26
C GLN A 359 -14.02 15.08 -26.86
N ARG A 360 -15.26 15.12 -27.36
CA ARG A 360 -16.24 16.17 -27.04
C ARG A 360 -16.64 16.13 -25.57
N GLY A 361 -16.89 14.93 -25.04
CA GLY A 361 -17.26 14.68 -23.65
C GLY A 361 -16.22 15.22 -22.67
N LEU A 362 -14.97 14.74 -22.74
CA LEU A 362 -13.90 15.23 -21.86
C LEU A 362 -13.71 16.75 -21.97
N SER A 363 -13.75 17.29 -23.20
CA SER A 363 -13.60 18.73 -23.43
C SER A 363 -14.72 19.53 -22.77
N ALA A 364 -15.97 19.07 -22.86
CA ALA A 364 -17.12 19.69 -22.20
C ALA A 364 -17.02 19.56 -20.67
N CYS A 365 -16.61 18.39 -20.15
CA CYS A 365 -16.37 18.20 -18.71
C CYS A 365 -15.32 19.18 -18.16
N LEU A 366 -14.20 19.38 -18.86
CA LEU A 366 -13.18 20.34 -18.45
C LEU A 366 -13.67 21.80 -18.56
N ALA A 367 -14.52 22.11 -19.55
CA ALA A 367 -15.10 23.43 -19.74
C ALA A 367 -16.05 23.88 -18.61
N LEU A 368 -16.69 22.95 -17.88
CA LEU A 368 -17.68 23.26 -16.82
C LEU A 368 -17.18 24.21 -15.73
N HIS A 369 -15.87 24.27 -15.46
CA HIS A 369 -15.34 25.01 -14.33
C HIS A 369 -14.14 25.90 -14.66
N ALA A 370 -14.10 27.07 -14.03
CA ALA A 370 -13.16 28.13 -14.34
C ALA A 370 -11.67 27.78 -14.15
N ARG A 371 -11.36 26.71 -13.39
CA ARG A 371 -10.00 26.17 -13.19
C ARG A 371 -9.54 25.20 -14.29
N THR A 372 -10.47 24.59 -15.03
CA THR A 372 -10.20 23.54 -16.02
C THR A 372 -10.52 23.99 -17.45
N GLN A 373 -11.40 24.99 -17.64
CA GLN A 373 -11.82 25.53 -18.95
C GLN A 373 -10.70 26.03 -19.88
N ARG A 374 -9.46 26.18 -19.37
CA ARG A 374 -8.28 26.61 -20.15
C ARG A 374 -7.34 25.45 -20.51
N VAL A 375 -7.64 24.25 -20.06
CA VAL A 375 -6.82 23.05 -20.33
C VAL A 375 -7.15 22.56 -21.74
N GLN A 376 -6.15 22.60 -22.60
CA GLN A 376 -6.19 21.94 -23.91
C GLN A 376 -5.96 20.44 -23.73
N VAL A 377 -6.59 19.61 -24.56
CA VAL A 377 -6.39 18.16 -24.58
C VAL A 377 -5.70 17.76 -25.87
N GLU A 378 -4.64 16.97 -25.77
CA GLU A 378 -3.91 16.39 -26.90
C GLU A 378 -3.84 14.87 -26.73
N TYR A 379 -4.44 14.12 -27.65
CA TYR A 379 -4.39 12.66 -27.62
C TYR A 379 -3.10 12.17 -28.29
N VAL A 380 -2.42 11.23 -27.65
CA VAL A 380 -1.03 10.84 -27.99
C VAL A 380 -0.80 9.35 -28.00
N THR A 381 0.18 8.90 -28.79
CA THR A 381 0.57 7.48 -28.94
C THR A 381 1.17 6.85 -27.68
N GLY A 382 1.36 7.62 -26.61
CA GLY A 382 1.90 7.15 -25.33
C GLY A 382 3.38 6.73 -25.34
N ALA A 383 4.02 6.64 -26.51
CA ALA A 383 5.38 6.12 -26.70
C ALA A 383 5.61 4.75 -26.04
N GLU A 384 4.63 3.85 -26.16
CA GLU A 384 4.59 2.51 -25.53
C GLU A 384 4.66 2.49 -23.99
N THR A 385 4.47 3.64 -23.32
CA THR A 385 4.45 3.70 -21.84
C THR A 385 3.07 3.37 -21.26
N GLU A 386 3.04 2.97 -19.98
CA GLU A 386 1.80 2.66 -19.23
C GLU A 386 1.15 3.93 -18.64
N VAL A 387 1.49 5.11 -19.17
CA VAL A 387 1.00 6.40 -18.65
C VAL A 387 -0.33 6.73 -19.32
N GLU A 388 -1.39 6.85 -18.51
CA GLU A 388 -2.74 7.20 -18.99
C GLU A 388 -2.83 8.62 -19.53
N MET A 389 -2.20 9.57 -18.82
CA MET A 389 -2.23 10.98 -19.12
C MET A 389 -1.13 11.74 -18.35
N LEU A 390 -0.88 12.99 -18.73
CA LEU A 390 0.10 13.85 -18.08
C LEU A 390 -0.23 15.32 -18.33
N PHE A 391 -0.30 16.14 -17.28
CA PHE A 391 -0.57 17.57 -17.37
C PHE A 391 0.72 18.41 -17.40
N ASP A 392 0.73 19.41 -18.28
CA ASP A 392 1.75 20.45 -18.35
C ASP A 392 1.16 21.78 -17.87
N LYS A 393 1.33 22.06 -16.57
CA LYS A 393 0.86 23.29 -15.90
C LYS A 393 1.39 24.57 -16.59
N GLN A 394 2.54 24.53 -17.27
CA GLN A 394 3.09 25.70 -17.97
C GLN A 394 2.40 25.95 -19.31
N LYS A 395 2.04 24.89 -20.05
CA LYS A 395 1.31 24.99 -21.32
C LYS A 395 -0.21 25.02 -21.18
N GLN A 396 -0.74 24.64 -20.01
CA GLN A 396 -2.16 24.28 -19.81
C GLN A 396 -2.59 23.16 -20.77
N LEU A 397 -1.75 22.14 -20.92
CA LEU A 397 -1.95 21.03 -21.87
C LEU A 397 -2.01 19.69 -21.12
N LEU A 398 -3.12 18.98 -21.24
CA LEU A 398 -3.27 17.59 -20.81
C LEU A 398 -3.00 16.68 -22.01
N LYS A 399 -1.93 15.88 -21.96
CA LYS A 399 -1.74 14.78 -22.92
C LYS A 399 -2.49 13.54 -22.41
N VAL A 400 -3.22 12.85 -23.28
CA VAL A 400 -4.05 11.67 -22.97
C VAL A 400 -3.68 10.50 -23.89
N HIS A 401 -3.56 9.29 -23.36
CA HIS A 401 -3.17 8.10 -24.14
C HIS A 401 -4.24 7.73 -25.17
N GLU A 402 -3.84 7.44 -26.41
CA GLU A 402 -4.76 7.26 -27.55
C GLU A 402 -5.79 6.13 -27.39
N LYS A 403 -5.47 5.08 -26.61
CA LYS A 403 -6.37 3.96 -26.30
C LYS A 403 -7.77 4.40 -25.85
N TRP A 404 -7.89 5.56 -25.20
CA TRP A 404 -9.18 6.13 -24.76
C TRP A 404 -10.10 6.52 -25.93
N LEU A 405 -9.57 6.68 -27.14
CA LEU A 405 -10.31 6.92 -28.39
C LEU A 405 -10.77 5.62 -29.08
N ASN A 406 -10.25 4.46 -28.67
CA ASN A 406 -10.42 3.19 -29.37
C ASN A 406 -11.32 2.25 -28.57
N PHE A 407 -12.52 1.97 -29.11
CA PHE A 407 -13.55 1.22 -28.41
C PHE A 407 -13.06 -0.14 -27.89
N SER A 408 -12.36 -0.93 -28.71
CA SER A 408 -11.86 -2.25 -28.27
C SER A 408 -10.81 -2.11 -27.17
N ARG A 409 -9.78 -1.28 -27.39
CA ARG A 409 -8.64 -1.13 -26.47
C ARG A 409 -9.03 -0.66 -25.06
N ILE A 410 -10.09 0.15 -24.92
CA ILE A 410 -10.54 0.61 -23.59
C ILE A 410 -11.47 -0.39 -22.90
N HIS A 411 -12.32 -1.11 -23.64
CA HIS A 411 -13.21 -2.11 -23.05
C HIS A 411 -12.51 -3.45 -22.74
N GLU A 412 -11.27 -3.68 -23.23
CA GLU A 412 -10.36 -4.71 -22.71
C GLU A 412 -10.11 -4.56 -21.20
N THR A 413 -10.02 -3.33 -20.68
CA THR A 413 -9.81 -3.04 -19.25
C THR A 413 -11.09 -2.63 -18.52
N THR A 414 -12.00 -1.95 -19.20
CA THR A 414 -13.25 -1.41 -18.62
C THR A 414 -14.47 -1.91 -19.41
N PRO A 415 -14.83 -3.21 -19.33
CA PRO A 415 -15.94 -3.77 -20.09
C PRO A 415 -17.29 -3.22 -19.61
N CYS A 416 -18.20 -2.97 -20.54
CA CYS A 416 -19.52 -2.39 -20.27
C CYS A 416 -20.64 -3.14 -21.00
N ARG A 417 -21.91 -2.78 -20.74
CA ARG A 417 -23.06 -3.44 -21.38
C ARG A 417 -23.06 -3.31 -22.91
N ALA A 418 -22.50 -2.24 -23.47
CA ALA A 418 -22.38 -2.08 -24.92
C ALA A 418 -21.28 -2.98 -25.52
N SER A 419 -20.17 -3.19 -24.81
CA SER A 419 -19.07 -4.07 -25.25
C SER A 419 -19.30 -5.56 -24.97
N MET A 420 -20.51 -5.94 -24.53
CA MET A 420 -20.96 -7.33 -24.34
C MET A 420 -22.08 -7.72 -25.33
N LEU A 421 -22.20 -6.98 -26.44
CA LEU A 421 -23.13 -7.26 -27.53
C LEU A 421 -22.33 -7.78 -28.74
N ASP A 422 -22.70 -8.95 -29.26
CA ASP A 422 -22.03 -9.55 -30.44
C ASP A 422 -22.29 -8.76 -31.74
N GLU A 423 -23.34 -7.93 -31.78
CA GLU A 423 -23.73 -7.12 -32.94
C GLU A 423 -22.96 -5.79 -33.01
N ILE A 424 -21.65 -5.87 -33.25
CA ILE A 424 -20.73 -4.72 -33.35
C ILE A 424 -21.24 -3.63 -34.31
N GLN A 425 -21.99 -4.00 -35.37
CA GLN A 425 -22.52 -3.08 -36.37
C GLN A 425 -23.57 -2.07 -35.85
N LEU A 426 -24.17 -2.27 -34.66
CA LEU A 426 -25.04 -1.27 -34.03
C LEU A 426 -24.25 -0.17 -33.26
N LEU A 427 -22.97 -0.40 -32.97
CA LEU A 427 -22.16 0.52 -32.14
C LEU A 427 -21.55 1.68 -32.94
N ASP A 428 -21.51 1.58 -34.26
CA ASP A 428 -21.08 2.68 -35.15
C ASP A 428 -22.09 3.83 -35.23
N SER A 429 -23.35 3.61 -34.81
CA SER A 429 -24.44 4.60 -34.87
C SER A 429 -24.89 5.16 -33.51
N ILE A 430 -24.63 4.49 -32.38
CA ILE A 430 -25.15 4.89 -31.06
C ILE A 430 -24.04 4.89 -29.99
N PHE A 431 -23.88 6.00 -29.27
CA PHE A 431 -22.91 6.13 -28.18
C PHE A 431 -23.55 5.93 -26.79
N LEU A 432 -23.10 4.88 -26.09
CA LEU A 432 -23.62 4.43 -24.79
C LEU A 432 -22.56 4.39 -23.66
N CYS A 433 -21.35 4.89 -23.92
CA CYS A 433 -20.17 4.63 -23.08
C CYS A 433 -19.83 5.76 -22.09
N ASP A 434 -20.83 6.35 -21.45
CA ASP A 434 -20.67 7.51 -20.54
C ASP A 434 -19.68 7.28 -19.42
N HIS A 435 -19.61 6.05 -18.91
CA HIS A 435 -18.65 5.62 -17.89
C HIS A 435 -17.18 5.84 -18.31
N VAL A 436 -16.85 5.78 -19.60
CA VAL A 436 -15.51 6.08 -20.12
C VAL A 436 -15.23 7.59 -20.01
N ILE A 437 -16.23 8.44 -20.24
CA ILE A 437 -16.11 9.90 -20.10
C ILE A 437 -16.02 10.28 -18.61
N GLU A 438 -16.84 9.65 -17.74
CA GLU A 438 -16.72 9.83 -16.29
C GLU A 438 -15.32 9.44 -15.77
N GLU A 439 -14.82 8.25 -16.14
CA GLU A 439 -13.50 7.77 -15.69
C GLU A 439 -12.35 8.61 -16.25
N LEU A 440 -12.40 8.96 -17.54
CA LEU A 440 -11.39 9.80 -18.18
C LEU A 440 -11.38 11.23 -17.58
N CYS A 441 -12.55 11.80 -17.28
CA CYS A 441 -12.66 13.08 -16.58
C CYS A 441 -12.15 12.99 -15.13
N ASP A 442 -12.45 11.90 -14.42
CA ASP A 442 -11.98 11.70 -13.04
C ASP A 442 -10.46 11.68 -12.96
N LEU A 443 -9.81 10.92 -13.85
CA LEU A 443 -8.35 10.87 -13.97
C LEU A 443 -7.78 12.24 -14.38
N ALA A 444 -8.39 12.91 -15.36
CA ALA A 444 -7.96 14.22 -15.83
C ALA A 444 -8.02 15.28 -14.73
N VAL A 445 -9.11 15.34 -13.97
CA VAL A 445 -9.25 16.31 -12.88
C VAL A 445 -8.29 15.99 -11.74
N ILE A 446 -7.99 14.72 -11.43
CA ILE A 446 -6.96 14.35 -10.44
C ILE A 446 -5.57 14.84 -10.90
N GLU A 447 -5.12 14.45 -12.09
CA GLU A 447 -3.82 14.83 -12.66
C GLU A 447 -3.64 16.36 -12.75
N ILE A 448 -4.69 17.11 -13.09
CA ILE A 448 -4.68 18.59 -13.08
C ILE A 448 -4.57 19.12 -11.64
N VAL A 449 -5.36 18.60 -10.70
CA VAL A 449 -5.48 19.11 -9.33
C VAL A 449 -4.27 18.80 -8.46
N GLU A 450 -3.55 17.70 -8.68
CA GLU A 450 -2.27 17.43 -8.01
C GLU A 450 -1.20 18.49 -8.33
N THR A 451 -1.38 19.26 -9.41
CA THR A 451 -0.50 20.41 -9.73
C THR A 451 -0.96 21.74 -9.10
N PHE A 452 -2.10 21.80 -8.41
CA PHE A 452 -2.62 23.04 -7.83
C PHE A 452 -2.05 23.35 -6.44
N ASP A 453 -1.74 24.62 -6.20
CA ASP A 453 -1.24 25.13 -4.92
C ASP A 453 -2.40 25.32 -3.90
N CYS A 454 -3.12 24.24 -3.58
CA CYS A 454 -4.26 24.23 -2.66
C CYS A 454 -4.26 23.03 -1.70
N ASN A 455 -4.98 23.13 -0.58
CA ASN A 455 -5.07 22.04 0.40
C ASN A 455 -5.97 20.89 -0.05
N VAL A 456 -5.79 19.72 0.59
CA VAL A 456 -6.49 18.47 0.26
C VAL A 456 -8.01 18.63 0.34
N ASP A 457 -8.54 19.40 1.29
CA ASP A 457 -9.99 19.61 1.44
C ASP A 457 -10.59 20.49 0.34
N ALA A 458 -9.83 21.43 -0.22
CA ALA A 458 -10.26 22.23 -1.37
C ALA A 458 -10.18 21.40 -2.67
N ALA A 459 -9.14 20.59 -2.83
CA ALA A 459 -9.01 19.62 -3.93
C ALA A 459 -10.17 18.61 -3.93
N SER A 460 -10.41 17.95 -2.79
CA SER A 460 -11.46 16.95 -2.62
C SER A 460 -12.87 17.50 -2.90
N ARG A 461 -13.20 18.69 -2.36
CA ARG A 461 -14.49 19.35 -2.65
C ARG A 461 -14.64 19.75 -4.12
N PHE A 462 -13.57 20.22 -4.75
CA PHE A 462 -13.60 20.54 -6.18
C PHE A 462 -13.84 19.28 -7.04
N ILE A 463 -13.09 18.19 -6.81
CA ILE A 463 -13.28 16.91 -7.51
C ILE A 463 -14.71 16.37 -7.29
N LYS A 464 -15.24 16.42 -6.05
CA LYS A 464 -16.61 15.98 -5.75
C LYS A 464 -17.68 16.82 -6.44
N SER A 465 -17.45 18.14 -6.60
CA SER A 465 -18.35 19.04 -7.32
C SER A 465 -18.31 18.85 -8.84
N MET A 466 -17.12 18.59 -9.42
CA MET A 466 -16.99 18.25 -10.85
C MET A 466 -17.74 16.96 -11.19
N ARG A 467 -17.52 15.88 -10.41
CA ARG A 467 -18.16 14.57 -10.59
C ARG A 467 -19.69 14.63 -10.69
N ILE A 468 -20.32 15.48 -9.88
CA ILE A 468 -21.78 15.63 -9.85
C ILE A 468 -22.27 16.30 -11.15
N GLN A 469 -21.74 17.50 -11.45
CA GLN A 469 -22.10 18.25 -12.65
C GLN A 469 -21.84 17.47 -13.95
N VAL A 470 -20.71 16.73 -14.03
CA VAL A 470 -20.35 15.90 -15.19
C VAL A 470 -21.37 14.79 -15.41
N ARG A 471 -21.81 14.08 -14.36
CA ARG A 471 -22.79 13.01 -14.50
C ARG A 471 -24.16 13.54 -14.92
N GLU A 472 -24.62 14.61 -14.27
CA GLU A 472 -25.88 15.29 -14.61
C GLU A 472 -25.86 15.73 -16.08
N ASN A 473 -24.78 16.40 -16.50
CA ASN A 473 -24.59 16.83 -17.88
C ASN A 473 -24.58 15.66 -18.89
N LEU A 474 -23.91 14.53 -18.58
CA LEU A 474 -23.87 13.36 -19.46
C LEU A 474 -25.22 12.65 -19.57
N GLN A 475 -26.01 12.61 -18.50
CA GLN A 475 -27.34 12.00 -18.48
C GLN A 475 -28.32 12.74 -19.39
N HIS A 476 -28.33 14.08 -19.33
CA HIS A 476 -29.21 14.93 -20.14
C HIS A 476 -28.59 15.37 -21.49
N MET A 477 -27.34 14.98 -21.79
CA MET A 477 -26.68 15.28 -23.06
C MET A 477 -27.45 14.66 -24.25
N PRO A 478 -27.89 15.47 -25.23
CA PRO A 478 -28.60 14.98 -26.41
C PRO A 478 -27.73 14.10 -27.33
N ARG A 479 -28.32 13.03 -27.86
CA ARG A 479 -27.70 11.97 -28.66
C ARG A 479 -28.48 11.77 -29.94
N GLU A 480 -27.86 11.14 -30.94
CA GLU A 480 -28.51 10.85 -32.24
C GLU A 480 -29.18 12.10 -32.85
N VAL A 481 -28.58 13.27 -32.58
CA VAL A 481 -29.12 14.56 -33.01
C VAL A 481 -29.14 14.58 -34.53
N SER A 482 -30.34 14.68 -35.08
CA SER A 482 -30.64 14.46 -36.49
C SER A 482 -31.42 15.65 -37.03
N VAL A 483 -31.20 15.97 -38.30
CA VAL A 483 -31.96 16.98 -39.06
C VAL A 483 -32.31 16.40 -40.42
N GLN A 484 -33.57 16.56 -40.83
CA GLN A 484 -34.10 16.03 -42.09
C GLN A 484 -35.20 16.97 -42.64
N PRO A 485 -35.41 17.07 -43.96
CA PRO A 485 -36.61 17.68 -44.52
C PRO A 485 -37.88 16.92 -44.12
N SER A 486 -39.00 17.63 -43.99
CA SER A 486 -40.33 17.00 -44.00
C SER A 486 -40.96 17.04 -45.39
N ASP A 487 -42.04 16.27 -45.58
CA ASP A 487 -42.86 16.25 -46.81
C ASP A 487 -43.49 17.62 -47.19
N GLU A 488 -43.43 18.60 -46.28
CA GLU A 488 -43.86 19.98 -46.53
C GLU A 488 -42.66 20.89 -46.87
N PRO A 489 -42.73 21.71 -47.93
CA PRO A 489 -41.62 22.53 -48.40
C PRO A 489 -41.24 23.65 -47.41
N ARG A 490 -39.99 24.13 -47.50
CA ARG A 490 -39.37 25.11 -46.59
C ARG A 490 -39.38 24.68 -45.10
N ARG A 491 -39.41 23.38 -44.80
CA ARG A 491 -39.31 22.85 -43.43
C ARG A 491 -38.15 21.88 -43.21
N LEU A 492 -37.60 21.92 -42.00
CA LEU A 492 -36.73 20.89 -41.43
C LEU A 492 -37.30 20.41 -40.10
N VAL A 493 -37.19 19.11 -39.87
CA VAL A 493 -37.44 18.45 -38.58
C VAL A 493 -36.08 18.20 -37.92
N VAL A 494 -35.99 18.49 -36.63
CA VAL A 494 -34.86 18.12 -35.77
C VAL A 494 -35.35 17.09 -34.77
N SER A 495 -34.56 16.06 -34.49
CA SER A 495 -34.88 15.00 -33.52
C SER A 495 -33.63 14.55 -32.76
N TRP A 496 -33.81 14.04 -31.54
CA TRP A 496 -32.71 13.53 -30.70
C TRP A 496 -33.19 12.47 -29.71
N ALA A 497 -32.26 11.66 -29.24
CA ALA A 497 -32.38 10.82 -28.05
C ALA A 497 -31.66 11.46 -26.86
N ASP A 498 -31.84 10.90 -25.67
CA ASP A 498 -31.10 11.24 -24.44
C ASP A 498 -31.12 10.02 -23.49
N ASN A 499 -30.27 10.01 -22.46
CA ASN A 499 -30.10 8.85 -21.56
C ASN A 499 -31.05 8.83 -20.36
N GLU A 500 -32.00 9.77 -20.25
CA GLU A 500 -32.97 9.79 -19.17
C GLU A 500 -33.99 8.65 -19.29
N SER A 501 -34.48 8.14 -18.15
CA SER A 501 -35.56 7.15 -18.17
C SER A 501 -36.92 7.82 -18.39
N GLU A 502 -37.79 7.20 -19.18
CA GLU A 502 -39.14 7.71 -19.46
C GLU A 502 -39.97 7.95 -18.18
N ARG A 503 -39.67 7.19 -17.11
CA ARG A 503 -40.25 7.36 -15.78
C ARG A 503 -39.84 8.67 -15.09
N VAL A 504 -38.59 9.10 -15.28
CA VAL A 504 -38.11 10.38 -14.73
C VAL A 504 -38.69 11.55 -15.52
N ARG A 505 -38.69 11.48 -16.88
CA ARG A 505 -39.36 12.47 -17.75
C ARG A 505 -40.84 12.72 -17.35
N GLN A 506 -41.58 11.65 -17.03
CA GLN A 506 -42.99 11.73 -16.64
C GLN A 506 -43.22 12.37 -15.25
N VAL A 507 -42.24 12.29 -14.34
CA VAL A 507 -42.31 12.86 -12.98
C VAL A 507 -41.77 14.29 -12.95
N LEU A 508 -40.66 14.57 -13.65
CA LEU A 508 -39.98 15.86 -13.70
C LEU A 508 -40.41 16.72 -14.91
N ASN A 509 -41.70 16.76 -15.21
CA ASN A 509 -42.30 17.33 -16.43
C ASN A 509 -42.20 18.88 -16.57
N ASN A 510 -41.19 19.50 -15.98
CA ASN A 510 -40.86 20.93 -16.09
C ASN A 510 -39.60 21.20 -16.94
N GLY A 511 -38.89 20.14 -17.38
CA GLY A 511 -37.68 20.23 -18.19
C GLY A 511 -37.93 20.58 -19.66
N ALA A 512 -37.01 21.34 -20.25
CA ALA A 512 -37.02 21.72 -21.66
C ALA A 512 -35.64 21.61 -22.31
N TYR A 513 -35.63 21.37 -23.62
CA TYR A 513 -34.46 21.41 -24.49
C TYR A 513 -34.44 22.71 -25.29
N SER A 514 -33.25 23.29 -25.42
CA SER A 514 -32.92 24.39 -26.31
C SER A 514 -32.47 23.84 -27.65
N VAL A 515 -33.18 24.18 -28.73
CA VAL A 515 -32.82 23.78 -30.11
C VAL A 515 -32.52 25.03 -30.93
N ILE A 516 -31.26 25.22 -31.34
CA ILE A 516 -30.84 26.35 -32.19
C ILE A 516 -30.49 25.80 -33.58
N LEU A 517 -31.21 26.25 -34.61
CA LEU A 517 -31.01 25.81 -35.99
C LEU A 517 -30.11 26.80 -36.75
N HIS A 518 -28.81 26.52 -36.73
CA HIS A 518 -27.78 27.37 -37.33
C HIS A 518 -27.71 27.21 -38.86
N ARG A 519 -27.32 28.28 -39.56
CA ARG A 519 -26.99 28.25 -41.00
C ARG A 519 -25.53 27.85 -41.20
N GLU A 520 -25.26 26.82 -42.00
CA GLU A 520 -23.89 26.35 -42.25
C GLU A 520 -23.00 27.47 -42.81
N ARG A 521 -23.52 28.29 -43.73
CA ARG A 521 -22.75 29.35 -44.40
C ARG A 521 -22.26 30.49 -43.49
N THR A 522 -22.90 30.72 -42.34
CA THR A 522 -22.57 31.84 -41.43
C THR A 522 -22.21 31.42 -40.01
N CYS A 523 -22.48 30.15 -39.65
CA CYS A 523 -22.43 29.69 -38.27
C CYS A 523 -21.69 28.36 -38.10
N SER A 524 -20.98 27.83 -39.10
CA SER A 524 -20.23 26.56 -39.01
C SER A 524 -19.30 26.46 -37.79
N GLN A 525 -18.75 27.60 -37.33
CA GLN A 525 -17.94 27.69 -36.10
C GLN A 525 -18.69 27.25 -34.82
N MET A 526 -20.03 27.39 -34.78
CA MET A 526 -20.85 27.04 -33.62
C MET A 526 -20.81 25.54 -33.31
N ARG A 527 -20.43 24.69 -34.29
CA ARG A 527 -20.22 23.24 -34.10
C ARG A 527 -19.20 22.91 -32.99
N SER A 528 -18.27 23.83 -32.73
CA SER A 528 -17.25 23.72 -31.68
C SER A 528 -17.71 24.19 -30.29
N GLU A 529 -18.91 24.76 -30.13
CA GLU A 529 -19.44 25.05 -28.79
C GLU A 529 -19.72 23.73 -28.06
N LEU A 530 -19.23 23.63 -26.83
CA LEU A 530 -19.31 22.43 -25.97
C LEU A 530 -20.43 22.54 -24.94
N LEU A 531 -20.62 23.74 -24.39
CA LEU A 531 -21.58 24.04 -23.34
C LEU A 531 -22.64 25.03 -23.82
N HIS A 532 -23.89 24.77 -23.47
CA HIS A 532 -24.97 25.73 -23.53
C HIS A 532 -25.01 26.54 -22.22
N THR A 533 -25.41 27.81 -22.33
CA THR A 533 -25.66 28.69 -21.18
C THR A 533 -27.10 29.19 -21.28
N PRO A 534 -27.94 28.99 -20.25
CA PRO A 534 -29.36 29.31 -20.30
C PRO A 534 -29.61 30.83 -20.28
N LEU A 535 -30.77 31.26 -20.78
CA LEU A 535 -31.14 32.68 -20.75
C LEU A 535 -31.40 33.19 -19.32
N GLN A 536 -30.90 34.38 -19.01
CA GLN A 536 -31.28 35.11 -17.80
C GLN A 536 -32.74 35.59 -17.93
N ARG A 537 -33.66 34.96 -17.20
CA ARG A 537 -35.07 35.39 -17.15
C ARG A 537 -35.19 36.76 -16.47
N VAL A 538 -35.77 37.73 -17.17
CA VAL A 538 -36.01 39.09 -16.66
C VAL A 538 -37.45 39.22 -16.14
N GLY A 539 -37.68 38.82 -14.89
CA GLY A 539 -38.93 39.04 -14.17
C GLY A 539 -40.05 38.02 -14.41
N ASP A 540 -40.81 37.71 -13.35
CA ASP A 540 -41.78 36.59 -13.31
C ASP A 540 -43.16 36.86 -13.97
N ASN A 541 -43.28 37.85 -14.87
CA ASN A 541 -44.59 38.37 -15.30
C ASN A 541 -45.10 37.96 -16.69
N ASP A 542 -44.25 37.49 -17.62
CA ASP A 542 -44.66 37.24 -19.02
C ASP A 542 -44.34 35.82 -19.51
N ILE A 543 -45.15 34.84 -19.10
CA ILE A 543 -45.33 33.58 -19.84
C ILE A 543 -46.83 33.35 -20.07
N ALA A 544 -47.31 33.69 -21.26
CA ALA A 544 -48.69 33.48 -21.66
C ALA A 544 -48.99 31.98 -21.86
N MET A 545 -49.99 31.46 -21.16
CA MET A 545 -50.50 30.09 -21.42
C MET A 545 -51.07 29.99 -22.84
N THR A 546 -50.45 29.18 -23.70
CA THR A 546 -50.98 28.90 -25.04
C THR A 546 -50.92 27.42 -25.43
N ASN A 547 -52.10 26.87 -25.70
CA ASN A 547 -52.39 25.89 -26.76
C ASN A 547 -51.56 24.58 -26.84
N GLY A 548 -51.47 23.82 -25.73
CA GLY A 548 -51.61 22.36 -25.77
C GLY A 548 -50.57 21.49 -26.53
N THR A 549 -49.52 22.07 -27.11
CA THR A 549 -48.48 21.36 -27.88
C THR A 549 -47.07 21.49 -27.30
N GLY A 550 -46.87 22.28 -26.25
CA GLY A 550 -45.62 22.32 -25.48
C GLY A 550 -44.40 22.90 -26.21
N MET A 551 -44.60 23.69 -27.28
CA MET A 551 -43.54 24.33 -28.04
C MET A 551 -43.68 25.86 -28.04
N ILE A 552 -42.56 26.56 -27.81
CA ILE A 552 -42.41 27.96 -28.23
C ILE A 552 -41.51 27.97 -29.47
N LEU A 553 -42.05 28.46 -30.59
CA LEU A 553 -41.39 28.48 -31.90
C LEU A 553 -41.13 29.93 -32.33
N ASN A 554 -39.94 30.16 -32.92
CA ASN A 554 -39.46 31.44 -33.48
C ASN A 554 -38.92 32.47 -32.47
N GLU A 555 -38.22 32.00 -31.44
CA GLU A 555 -37.17 32.82 -30.83
C GLU A 555 -35.96 32.94 -31.79
N ILE A 556 -35.07 33.90 -31.53
CA ILE A 556 -33.85 34.12 -32.31
C ILE A 556 -32.66 34.10 -31.34
N ASP A 557 -31.62 33.33 -31.63
CA ASP A 557 -30.35 33.41 -30.89
C ASP A 557 -29.67 34.76 -31.18
N GLU A 558 -29.52 35.60 -30.15
CA GLU A 558 -28.99 36.96 -30.27
C GLU A 558 -27.54 37.03 -30.76
N ARG A 559 -26.77 35.96 -30.61
CA ARG A 559 -25.35 35.90 -30.98
C ARG A 559 -25.16 35.71 -32.49
N CYS A 560 -26.11 35.07 -33.16
CA CYS A 560 -25.96 34.66 -34.57
C CYS A 560 -27.20 34.86 -35.48
N GLY A 561 -28.33 35.33 -34.96
CA GLY A 561 -29.54 35.58 -35.77
C GLY A 561 -30.23 34.32 -36.31
N CYS A 562 -29.96 33.15 -35.73
CA CYS A 562 -30.54 31.86 -36.14
C CYS A 562 -31.82 31.54 -35.35
N ARG A 563 -32.74 30.77 -35.95
CA ARG A 563 -34.01 30.41 -35.28
C ARG A 563 -33.74 29.47 -34.10
N ARG A 564 -34.42 29.73 -32.97
CA ARG A 564 -34.45 28.90 -31.76
C ARG A 564 -35.86 28.36 -31.54
N ALA A 565 -35.94 27.16 -30.98
CA ALA A 565 -37.17 26.55 -30.50
C ALA A 565 -36.94 26.01 -29.07
N MET A 566 -37.94 26.23 -28.20
CA MET A 566 -37.99 25.65 -26.87
C MET A 566 -38.97 24.47 -26.87
N VAL A 567 -38.49 23.29 -26.45
CA VAL A 567 -39.20 22.01 -26.61
C VAL A 567 -39.21 21.23 -25.30
N SER A 568 -40.38 20.78 -24.83
CA SER A 568 -40.48 19.90 -23.65
C SER A 568 -39.64 18.62 -23.80
N HIS A 569 -39.06 18.15 -22.69
CA HIS A 569 -38.37 16.85 -22.62
C HIS A 569 -39.22 15.67 -23.11
N LEU A 570 -40.56 15.75 -23.04
CA LEU A 570 -41.45 14.73 -23.58
C LEU A 570 -41.38 14.60 -25.11
N THR A 571 -41.11 15.70 -25.83
CA THR A 571 -41.35 15.77 -27.29
C THR A 571 -40.15 15.37 -28.14
N ARG A 572 -38.91 15.63 -27.67
CA ARG A 572 -37.62 15.21 -28.32
C ARG A 572 -37.50 15.50 -29.84
N ARG A 573 -38.26 16.49 -30.31
CA ARG A 573 -38.40 16.85 -31.72
C ARG A 573 -38.74 18.32 -31.84
N ALA A 574 -38.13 19.03 -32.79
CA ALA A 574 -38.50 20.39 -33.19
C ALA A 574 -38.87 20.42 -34.68
N VAL A 575 -39.69 21.38 -35.09
CA VAL A 575 -40.04 21.61 -36.50
C VAL A 575 -39.84 23.09 -36.83
N PHE A 576 -38.90 23.37 -37.72
CA PHE A 576 -38.61 24.72 -38.18
C PHE A 576 -39.22 24.93 -39.57
N SER A 577 -39.99 26.00 -39.72
CA SER A 577 -40.71 26.35 -40.95
C SER A 577 -40.15 27.62 -41.59
N GLU A 578 -40.57 27.90 -42.82
CA GLU A 578 -40.19 29.10 -43.58
C GLU A 578 -38.66 29.27 -43.68
N LEU A 579 -37.97 28.16 -43.89
CA LEU A 579 -36.54 28.09 -44.10
C LEU A 579 -36.18 28.33 -45.58
N ASP A 580 -34.97 28.78 -45.82
CA ASP A 580 -34.46 29.06 -47.17
C ASP A 580 -34.09 27.74 -47.87
N PRO A 581 -34.74 27.38 -49.01
CA PRO A 581 -34.42 26.15 -49.75
C PRO A 581 -33.10 26.22 -50.53
N HIS A 582 -32.28 27.26 -50.33
CA HIS A 582 -30.93 27.39 -50.87
C HIS A 582 -29.83 27.48 -49.79
N GLU A 583 -30.20 27.47 -48.50
CA GLU A 583 -29.27 27.39 -47.36
C GLU A 583 -29.17 25.94 -46.85
N ARG A 584 -28.08 25.59 -46.15
CA ARG A 584 -27.98 24.33 -45.37
C ARG A 584 -28.00 24.68 -43.89
N TYR A 585 -28.70 23.88 -43.08
CA TYR A 585 -28.87 24.13 -41.64
C TYR A 585 -28.47 22.95 -40.77
N PHE A 586 -27.84 23.19 -39.63
CA PHE A 586 -27.56 22.18 -38.61
C PHE A 586 -28.10 22.59 -37.24
N PRO A 587 -28.65 21.66 -36.45
CA PRO A 587 -29.09 21.93 -35.09
C PRO A 587 -27.92 21.84 -34.10
N MET A 588 -27.96 22.71 -33.09
CA MET A 588 -27.29 22.53 -31.81
C MET A 588 -28.38 22.30 -30.76
N VAL A 589 -28.27 21.22 -29.98
CA VAL A 589 -29.29 20.81 -28.98
C VAL A 589 -28.62 20.59 -27.62
N ALA A 590 -29.21 21.17 -26.58
CA ALA A 590 -28.81 21.01 -25.18
C ALA A 590 -30.02 21.21 -24.24
N GLU A 591 -29.88 20.85 -22.97
CA GLU A 591 -30.90 21.13 -21.93
C GLU A 591 -30.93 22.63 -21.55
N GLU A 592 -32.12 23.17 -21.26
CA GLU A 592 -32.30 24.55 -20.82
C GLU A 592 -32.54 24.66 -19.30
N GLY A 593 -31.94 25.66 -18.67
CA GLY A 593 -32.13 26.04 -17.27
C GLY A 593 -30.87 25.90 -16.42
N VAL A 594 -29.94 25.06 -16.86
CA VAL A 594 -28.59 24.88 -16.28
C VAL A 594 -27.52 24.99 -17.38
N VAL A 595 -26.25 25.08 -16.98
CA VAL A 595 -25.13 24.91 -17.94
C VAL A 595 -25.07 23.42 -18.30
N SER A 596 -25.29 23.13 -19.58
CA SER A 596 -25.54 21.78 -20.09
C SER A 596 -24.66 21.44 -21.30
N PHE A 597 -24.44 20.15 -21.58
CA PHE A 597 -23.64 19.71 -22.73
C PHE A 597 -24.44 19.79 -24.04
N TYR A 598 -23.84 20.40 -25.06
CA TYR A 598 -24.36 20.29 -26.42
C TYR A 598 -24.05 18.90 -27.00
N GLY A 599 -25.09 18.22 -27.48
CA GLY A 599 -24.96 17.00 -28.30
C GLY A 599 -24.06 17.21 -29.53
N ILE A 600 -23.66 16.12 -30.19
CA ILE A 600 -22.89 16.21 -31.45
C ILE A 600 -23.81 16.77 -32.54
N PRO A 601 -23.48 17.91 -33.18
CA PRO A 601 -24.28 18.45 -34.29
C PRO A 601 -24.09 17.62 -35.57
N PRO A 602 -25.17 17.17 -36.24
CA PRO A 602 -25.08 16.40 -37.47
C PRO A 602 -24.57 17.25 -38.64
N GLU A 603 -24.33 16.62 -39.79
CA GLU A 603 -24.20 17.36 -41.05
C GLU A 603 -25.42 18.26 -41.30
N ALA A 604 -25.20 19.39 -41.97
CA ALA A 604 -26.27 20.34 -42.26
C ALA A 604 -27.14 19.87 -43.44
N ASP A 605 -28.45 20.05 -43.36
CA ASP A 605 -29.39 19.62 -44.40
C ASP A 605 -30.23 20.80 -44.95
N GLN A 606 -30.91 20.59 -46.08
CA GLN A 606 -31.62 21.60 -46.86
C GLN A 606 -33.13 21.27 -46.95
N PRO A 607 -34.03 22.21 -46.61
CA PRO A 607 -35.47 21.97 -46.71
C PRO A 607 -35.92 21.87 -48.16
N LEU A 608 -36.97 21.06 -48.42
CA LEU A 608 -37.50 20.86 -49.78
C LEU A 608 -37.99 22.19 -50.39
N ALA A 609 -37.68 22.39 -51.68
CA ALA A 609 -38.30 23.43 -52.49
C ALA A 609 -39.76 23.09 -52.84
N GLU A 610 -40.60 24.11 -53.02
CA GLU A 610 -42.02 23.97 -53.37
C GLU A 610 -42.21 23.19 -54.69
N LYS A 611 -43.08 22.17 -54.67
CA LYS A 611 -43.53 21.41 -55.85
C LYS A 611 -45.06 21.34 -55.89
N PRO A 612 -45.70 21.25 -57.07
CA PRO A 612 -47.15 21.17 -57.19
C PRO A 612 -47.73 19.89 -56.55
N THR A 613 -48.89 20.02 -55.92
CA THR A 613 -49.54 18.97 -55.11
C THR A 613 -50.33 17.94 -55.92
N LEU A 614 -50.26 16.67 -55.49
CA LEU A 614 -51.20 15.58 -55.79
C LEU A 614 -51.13 14.52 -54.66
N SER A 615 -52.05 13.54 -54.63
CA SER A 615 -52.67 13.15 -53.34
C SER A 615 -52.68 11.66 -52.93
N THR A 616 -52.88 11.46 -51.62
CA THR A 616 -53.67 10.40 -50.93
C THR A 616 -53.18 8.94 -50.78
N GLN A 617 -52.82 8.61 -49.52
CA GLN A 617 -53.32 7.48 -48.67
C GLN A 617 -52.63 6.07 -48.63
N PRO A 618 -52.80 5.28 -47.52
CA PRO A 618 -51.77 4.35 -46.99
C PRO A 618 -52.20 2.89 -46.68
N THR A 619 -51.26 2.03 -46.23
CA THR A 619 -51.55 0.63 -45.76
C THR A 619 -50.63 0.07 -44.65
N GLN A 620 -51.20 -0.14 -43.45
CA GLN A 620 -51.19 -1.34 -42.55
C GLN A 620 -49.92 -2.11 -42.07
N ASN A 621 -50.12 -2.89 -40.98
CA ASN A 621 -49.15 -3.50 -40.04
C ASN A 621 -48.72 -4.96 -40.36
N HIS A 622 -47.58 -5.39 -39.78
CA HIS A 622 -47.28 -6.72 -39.18
C HIS A 622 -46.02 -6.59 -38.28
N GLY A 623 -45.67 -7.48 -37.34
CA GLY A 623 -46.33 -8.68 -36.77
C GLY A 623 -45.36 -9.48 -35.86
N GLU A 624 -45.83 -10.03 -34.72
CA GLU A 624 -44.99 -10.68 -33.68
C GLU A 624 -44.76 -12.20 -33.87
N ARG A 625 -43.77 -12.78 -33.14
CA ARG A 625 -43.56 -14.24 -32.97
C ARG A 625 -42.97 -14.60 -31.59
N GLN A 626 -43.41 -15.74 -31.03
CA GLN A 626 -42.93 -16.34 -29.77
C GLN A 626 -42.04 -17.59 -30.00
N VAL A 627 -41.20 -17.94 -29.01
CA VAL A 627 -40.50 -19.24 -28.88
C VAL A 627 -40.40 -19.64 -27.38
N ILE A 628 -40.47 -20.95 -27.07
CA ILE A 628 -40.62 -21.64 -25.76
C ILE A 628 -39.95 -23.02 -25.92
N LEU A 629 -39.25 -23.72 -25.01
CA LEU A 629 -38.62 -23.58 -23.66
C LEU A 629 -37.56 -24.78 -23.60
N PRO A 630 -36.93 -25.27 -22.49
CA PRO A 630 -36.86 -24.90 -21.05
C PRO A 630 -35.37 -24.60 -20.62
N GLU A 631 -34.79 -24.79 -19.42
CA GLU A 631 -35.13 -25.26 -18.04
C GLU A 631 -34.05 -24.74 -17.03
N ASP A 632 -34.31 -24.75 -15.71
CA ASP A 632 -33.63 -25.58 -14.65
C ASP A 632 -33.91 -24.94 -13.26
N LEU A 633 -34.74 -25.60 -12.45
CA LEU A 633 -35.54 -24.95 -11.41
C LEU A 633 -34.76 -24.39 -10.19
N ARG A 634 -34.95 -23.09 -9.92
CA ARG A 634 -35.39 -22.55 -8.61
C ARG A 634 -35.62 -21.03 -8.57
N HIS A 635 -35.01 -20.27 -9.47
CA HIS A 635 -35.38 -18.87 -9.72
C HIS A 635 -36.71 -18.74 -10.50
N ASP A 636 -37.02 -19.75 -11.32
CA ASP A 636 -38.07 -19.75 -12.34
C ASP A 636 -39.48 -19.43 -11.78
N ILE A 637 -39.75 -19.77 -10.52
CA ILE A 637 -41.02 -19.47 -9.83
C ILE A 637 -41.33 -17.96 -9.77
N ALA A 638 -40.32 -17.08 -9.86
CA ALA A 638 -40.50 -15.63 -9.88
C ALA A 638 -40.46 -15.00 -11.29
N LEU A 639 -40.22 -15.80 -12.34
CA LEU A 639 -40.14 -15.34 -13.73
C LEU A 639 -41.40 -15.64 -14.54
N ASP A 640 -42.04 -16.79 -14.29
CA ASP A 640 -43.28 -17.21 -14.98
C ASP A 640 -44.57 -16.63 -14.35
N LEU A 641 -44.48 -15.98 -13.18
CA LEU A 641 -45.65 -15.34 -12.57
C LEU A 641 -45.97 -14.01 -13.28
N PRO A 642 -47.24 -13.79 -13.69
CA PRO A 642 -47.67 -12.50 -14.24
C PRO A 642 -47.46 -11.39 -13.21
N HIS A 643 -47.03 -10.24 -13.72
CA HIS A 643 -46.61 -9.10 -12.91
C HIS A 643 -47.45 -7.86 -13.22
N ILE A 644 -47.63 -7.01 -12.21
CA ILE A 644 -48.50 -5.83 -12.25
C ILE A 644 -47.75 -4.58 -11.79
N ALA A 645 -48.10 -3.42 -12.35
CA ALA A 645 -47.44 -2.15 -12.02
C ALA A 645 -47.79 -1.66 -10.60
N TYR A 646 -49.00 -1.95 -10.14
CA TYR A 646 -49.49 -1.64 -8.81
C TYR A 646 -50.45 -2.73 -8.28
N PHE A 647 -50.65 -2.79 -6.96
CA PHE A 647 -51.62 -3.66 -6.30
C PHE A 647 -52.27 -2.96 -5.11
N ALA A 648 -53.59 -2.77 -5.14
CA ALA A 648 -54.38 -2.30 -4.01
C ALA A 648 -54.78 -3.50 -3.12
N SER A 649 -54.26 -3.56 -1.90
CA SER A 649 -54.50 -4.68 -0.98
C SER A 649 -55.81 -4.50 -0.20
N PRO A 650 -56.82 -5.38 -0.37
CA PRO A 650 -58.09 -5.28 0.37
C PRO A 650 -57.89 -5.44 1.88
N ASP A 651 -56.93 -6.28 2.27
CA ASP A 651 -56.67 -6.66 3.66
C ASP A 651 -55.79 -5.63 4.41
N LEU A 652 -55.31 -4.58 3.72
CA LEU A 652 -54.53 -3.45 4.27
C LEU A 652 -55.22 -2.10 4.03
N ASN A 653 -56.54 -2.02 4.30
CA ASN A 653 -57.36 -0.82 4.12
C ASN A 653 -57.32 -0.20 2.70
N GLY A 654 -57.01 -0.99 1.68
CA GLY A 654 -56.86 -0.50 0.30
C GLY A 654 -55.50 0.11 -0.04
N TYR A 655 -54.47 -0.04 0.81
CA TYR A 655 -53.12 0.44 0.53
C TYR A 655 -52.60 -0.06 -0.83
N VAL A 656 -52.02 0.85 -1.61
CA VAL A 656 -51.53 0.57 -2.97
C VAL A 656 -50.01 0.41 -2.94
N PHE A 657 -49.53 -0.78 -3.27
CA PHE A 657 -48.11 -1.02 -3.56
C PHE A 657 -47.82 -0.70 -5.03
N THR A 658 -46.66 -0.11 -5.33
CA THR A 658 -46.22 0.21 -6.71
C THR A 658 -44.80 -0.31 -6.94
N ILE A 659 -44.46 -0.68 -8.19
CA ILE A 659 -43.08 -1.05 -8.54
C ILE A 659 -42.16 0.19 -8.63
N ASN A 660 -40.92 0.04 -8.17
CA ASN A 660 -39.88 1.07 -7.94
C ASN A 660 -40.17 2.07 -6.81
N GLU A 661 -41.08 1.76 -5.87
CA GLU A 661 -41.32 2.58 -4.69
C GLU A 661 -40.76 1.93 -3.41
N TYR A 662 -40.47 2.77 -2.42
CA TYR A 662 -40.17 2.37 -1.05
C TYR A 662 -41.46 2.35 -0.22
N VAL A 663 -41.69 1.27 0.51
CA VAL A 663 -42.80 1.14 1.47
C VAL A 663 -42.26 0.77 2.86
N GLN A 664 -42.87 1.32 3.91
CA GLN A 664 -42.64 0.88 5.29
C GLN A 664 -43.71 -0.17 5.63
N VAL A 665 -43.29 -1.40 5.92
CA VAL A 665 -44.17 -2.54 6.18
C VAL A 665 -43.93 -3.13 7.56
N LYS A 666 -45.03 -3.55 8.19
CA LYS A 666 -45.06 -4.28 9.45
C LYS A 666 -45.66 -5.65 9.19
N TRP A 667 -44.97 -6.71 9.59
CA TRP A 667 -45.30 -8.07 9.18
C TRP A 667 -45.05 -9.08 10.31
N ARG A 668 -45.65 -10.26 10.18
CA ARG A 668 -45.52 -11.36 11.14
C ARG A 668 -44.63 -12.47 10.58
N PRO A 669 -43.48 -12.78 11.20
CA PRO A 669 -42.66 -13.93 10.81
C PRO A 669 -43.41 -15.25 11.03
N GLU A 670 -43.27 -16.20 10.10
CA GLU A 670 -44.01 -17.47 10.11
C GLU A 670 -43.73 -18.37 11.33
N MET A 671 -42.62 -18.13 12.06
CA MET A 671 -42.18 -18.92 13.21
C MET A 671 -42.15 -18.14 14.53
N ALA A 672 -42.56 -16.86 14.57
CA ALA A 672 -42.52 -16.03 15.77
C ALA A 672 -43.90 -15.91 16.44
N THR A 673 -44.02 -16.37 17.68
CA THR A 673 -45.29 -16.35 18.43
C THR A 673 -45.58 -14.96 19.02
N GLY A 674 -46.09 -14.05 18.19
CA GLY A 674 -46.73 -12.80 18.61
C GLY A 674 -45.97 -11.51 18.32
N GLU A 675 -44.67 -11.58 18.03
CA GLU A 675 -43.88 -10.39 17.68
C GLU A 675 -44.09 -9.98 16.21
N THR A 676 -44.35 -8.69 15.99
CA THR A 676 -44.42 -8.08 14.65
C THR A 676 -43.15 -7.30 14.38
N THR A 677 -42.49 -7.56 13.25
CA THR A 677 -41.28 -6.84 12.85
C THR A 677 -41.61 -5.73 11.85
N GLU A 678 -40.82 -4.65 11.88
CA GLU A 678 -41.00 -3.47 11.02
C GLU A 678 -39.76 -3.26 10.14
N SER A 679 -39.99 -2.98 8.86
CA SER A 679 -38.94 -2.88 7.84
C SER A 679 -39.36 -1.97 6.70
N VAL A 680 -38.40 -1.29 6.08
CA VAL A 680 -38.58 -0.65 4.77
C VAL A 680 -38.33 -1.68 3.67
N ALA A 681 -39.00 -1.57 2.53
CA ALA A 681 -38.78 -2.43 1.36
C ALA A 681 -38.85 -1.63 0.06
N PHE A 682 -37.88 -1.83 -0.83
CA PHE A 682 -37.88 -1.29 -2.20
C PHE A 682 -38.43 -2.34 -3.17
N ILE A 683 -39.58 -2.06 -3.78
CA ILE A 683 -40.33 -3.04 -4.58
C ILE A 683 -39.78 -3.07 -6.02
N HIS A 684 -39.06 -4.14 -6.40
CA HIS A 684 -38.60 -4.32 -7.80
C HIS A 684 -39.72 -4.84 -8.71
N ARG A 685 -40.60 -5.72 -8.21
CA ARG A 685 -41.79 -6.24 -8.92
C ARG A 685 -42.91 -6.60 -7.95
N ILE A 686 -44.15 -6.55 -8.45
CA ILE A 686 -45.32 -7.17 -7.81
C ILE A 686 -45.74 -8.36 -8.69
N LEU A 687 -45.79 -9.54 -8.10
CA LEU A 687 -46.13 -10.81 -8.76
C LEU A 687 -47.42 -11.38 -8.15
N TYR A 688 -48.26 -12.06 -8.95
CA TYR A 688 -49.42 -12.77 -8.40
C TYR A 688 -49.50 -14.22 -8.87
N LYS A 689 -50.01 -15.10 -8.00
CA LYS A 689 -50.21 -16.52 -8.27
C LYS A 689 -51.63 -16.92 -7.92
N GLN A 690 -52.33 -17.51 -8.88
CA GLN A 690 -53.71 -17.97 -8.71
C GLN A 690 -53.75 -19.49 -8.54
N TYR A 691 -54.50 -19.97 -7.55
CA TYR A 691 -54.67 -21.40 -7.24
C TYR A 691 -56.13 -21.80 -7.51
N GLY A 692 -56.48 -21.96 -8.80
CA GLY A 692 -57.85 -22.28 -9.21
C GLY A 692 -58.84 -21.17 -8.82
N ASP A 693 -59.86 -21.55 -8.04
CA ASP A 693 -60.92 -20.66 -7.55
C ASP A 693 -60.56 -19.90 -6.25
N GLU A 694 -59.38 -20.14 -5.67
CA GLU A 694 -58.92 -19.41 -4.47
C GLU A 694 -58.53 -17.95 -4.81
N LYS A 695 -58.60 -17.06 -3.80
CA LYS A 695 -58.09 -15.68 -3.91
C LYS A 695 -56.63 -15.70 -4.44
N PRO A 696 -56.26 -14.91 -5.45
CA PRO A 696 -54.90 -14.86 -5.94
C PRO A 696 -53.95 -14.32 -4.85
N GLN A 697 -52.90 -15.08 -4.55
CA GLN A 697 -51.85 -14.66 -3.61
C GLN A 697 -50.88 -13.73 -4.32
N VAL A 698 -50.69 -12.53 -3.75
CA VAL A 698 -49.74 -11.52 -4.26
C VAL A 698 -48.42 -11.58 -3.46
N TYR A 699 -47.33 -11.30 -4.16
CA TYR A 699 -45.98 -11.25 -3.60
C TYR A 699 -45.26 -9.97 -4.08
N LEU A 700 -44.49 -9.37 -3.19
CA LEU A 700 -43.57 -8.27 -3.50
C LEU A 700 -42.17 -8.87 -3.66
N LEU A 701 -41.56 -8.73 -4.83
CA LEU A 701 -40.14 -9.01 -5.04
C LEU A 701 -39.38 -7.73 -4.68
N ALA A 702 -38.76 -7.67 -3.51
CA ALA A 702 -38.27 -6.43 -2.92
C ALA A 702 -36.91 -6.57 -2.22
N SER A 703 -36.09 -5.52 -2.29
CA SER A 703 -34.92 -5.40 -1.41
C SER A 703 -35.40 -4.90 -0.05
N ARG A 704 -35.25 -5.72 1.00
CA ARG A 704 -35.74 -5.42 2.36
C ARG A 704 -34.66 -4.70 3.18
N TYR A 705 -35.08 -3.80 4.06
CA TYR A 705 -34.24 -2.98 4.91
C TYR A 705 -34.77 -3.02 6.35
N SER A 706 -33.95 -3.40 7.32
CA SER A 706 -34.30 -3.32 8.75
C SER A 706 -33.68 -2.10 9.41
N PHE A 707 -34.41 -1.45 10.32
CA PHE A 707 -33.90 -0.34 11.10
C PHE A 707 -32.72 -0.76 11.98
N LEU A 708 -31.64 0.03 12.01
CA LEU A 708 -30.47 -0.26 12.83
C LEU A 708 -30.80 -0.23 14.33
N GLU A 709 -31.72 0.66 14.75
CA GLU A 709 -32.21 0.76 16.13
C GLU A 709 -32.73 -0.58 16.69
N LEU A 710 -33.33 -1.44 15.84
CA LEU A 710 -33.87 -2.74 16.26
C LEU A 710 -32.81 -3.77 16.68
N PHE A 711 -31.52 -3.52 16.39
CA PHE A 711 -30.40 -4.36 16.84
C PHE A 711 -29.78 -3.90 18.16
N HIS A 712 -30.27 -2.79 18.75
CA HIS A 712 -29.80 -2.27 20.03
C HIS A 712 -30.69 -2.76 21.20
N LEU A 713 -30.29 -3.87 21.82
CA LEU A 713 -30.96 -4.41 23.00
C LEU A 713 -30.71 -3.55 24.26
N ASN A 714 -31.75 -2.85 24.68
CA ASN A 714 -31.88 -1.99 25.88
C ASN A 714 -31.10 -0.67 25.93
N SER A 715 -31.80 0.37 26.41
CA SER A 715 -31.45 1.79 26.28
C SER A 715 -30.29 2.28 27.17
N SER A 716 -29.70 1.44 28.01
CA SER A 716 -28.60 1.82 28.91
C SER A 716 -27.27 2.00 28.18
N ALA A 717 -27.08 1.38 27.01
CA ALA A 717 -25.84 1.46 26.23
C ALA A 717 -25.65 2.81 25.47
N ILE A 718 -26.70 3.63 25.37
CA ILE A 718 -26.77 4.80 24.47
C ILE A 718 -25.67 5.85 24.73
N GLN A 719 -25.12 5.93 25.95
CA GLN A 719 -24.13 6.95 26.34
C GLN A 719 -22.76 6.84 25.62
N LEU A 720 -22.46 5.73 24.95
CA LEU A 720 -21.16 5.47 24.31
C LEU A 720 -21.15 5.56 22.78
N PHE A 721 -22.31 5.65 22.13
CA PHE A 721 -22.43 5.58 20.66
C PHE A 721 -22.72 6.93 19.98
N GLY A 722 -23.09 7.95 20.77
CA GLY A 722 -23.93 9.04 20.26
C GLY A 722 -25.38 8.57 20.06
N PRO A 723 -26.28 9.45 19.59
CA PRO A 723 -27.66 9.06 19.28
C PRO A 723 -27.68 8.11 18.07
N VAL A 724 -28.24 6.92 18.24
CA VAL A 724 -28.56 6.02 17.12
C VAL A 724 -29.61 6.71 16.25
N ASN A 725 -29.30 7.00 14.99
CA ASN A 725 -30.26 7.63 14.10
C ASN A 725 -31.36 6.64 13.70
N ARG A 726 -32.62 6.97 14.02
CA ARG A 726 -33.81 6.19 13.65
C ARG A 726 -34.01 6.05 12.14
N LYS A 727 -33.36 6.92 11.37
CA LYS A 727 -33.36 6.91 9.90
C LYS A 727 -32.27 6.00 9.30
N GLU A 728 -31.40 5.39 10.11
CA GLU A 728 -30.39 4.46 9.61
C GLU A 728 -30.92 3.04 9.42
N LEU A 729 -30.70 2.50 8.22
CA LEU A 729 -31.18 1.20 7.77
C LEU A 729 -30.04 0.24 7.45
N LEU A 730 -30.31 -1.05 7.61
CA LEU A 730 -29.49 -2.18 7.17
C LEU A 730 -30.17 -2.86 5.98
N LEU A 731 -29.53 -2.86 4.81
CA LEU A 731 -30.00 -3.56 3.60
C LEU A 731 -29.85 -5.08 3.78
N HIS A 732 -30.89 -5.86 3.54
CA HIS A 732 -30.81 -7.33 3.53
C HIS A 732 -30.26 -7.79 2.18
N PHE A 733 -29.28 -8.70 2.21
CA PHE A 733 -28.63 -9.23 1.01
C PHE A 733 -28.33 -10.73 1.13
N THR A 734 -28.16 -11.40 0.00
CA THR A 734 -27.69 -12.80 -0.10
C THR A 734 -26.32 -12.86 -0.77
N ASP A 735 -26.17 -12.18 -1.91
CA ASP A 735 -24.95 -12.07 -2.70
C ASP A 735 -24.43 -10.62 -2.67
N PHE A 736 -23.12 -10.46 -2.42
CA PHE A 736 -22.48 -9.17 -2.25
C PHE A 736 -22.36 -8.39 -3.57
N ASP A 737 -22.14 -9.07 -4.69
CA ASP A 737 -21.94 -8.43 -6.00
C ASP A 737 -23.26 -8.08 -6.68
N THR A 738 -24.37 -8.70 -6.27
CA THR A 738 -25.73 -8.36 -6.69
C THR A 738 -26.55 -7.60 -5.64
N MET A 739 -25.98 -7.30 -4.48
CA MET A 739 -26.55 -6.55 -3.36
C MET A 739 -27.42 -5.35 -3.81
N GLY A 740 -28.69 -5.35 -3.38
CA GLY A 740 -29.65 -4.28 -3.68
C GLY A 740 -30.23 -4.28 -5.10
N LYS A 741 -29.77 -5.17 -5.99
CA LYS A 741 -30.34 -5.37 -7.34
C LYS A 741 -31.49 -6.38 -7.27
N ARG A 742 -32.34 -6.41 -8.30
CA ARG A 742 -33.48 -7.34 -8.42
C ARG A 742 -33.09 -8.82 -8.28
N GLN A 743 -31.87 -9.20 -8.65
CA GLN A 743 -31.33 -10.56 -8.52
C GLN A 743 -31.18 -11.02 -7.07
N ASP A 744 -31.01 -10.08 -6.13
CA ASP A 744 -30.77 -10.32 -4.71
C ASP A 744 -32.02 -9.99 -3.85
N ALA A 745 -33.16 -9.74 -4.50
CA ALA A 745 -34.40 -9.32 -3.86
C ALA A 745 -35.18 -10.50 -3.23
N GLU A 746 -35.77 -10.26 -2.07
CA GLU A 746 -36.57 -11.22 -1.32
C GLU A 746 -38.02 -11.25 -1.83
N LEU A 747 -38.68 -12.42 -1.77
CA LEU A 747 -40.07 -12.59 -2.19
C LEU A 747 -41.01 -12.57 -0.98
N ILE A 748 -41.62 -11.42 -0.70
CA ILE A 748 -42.45 -11.17 0.49
C ILE A 748 -43.94 -11.39 0.14
N PRO A 749 -44.66 -12.37 0.72
CA PRO A 749 -46.09 -12.55 0.52
C PRO A 749 -46.88 -11.40 1.16
N THR A 750 -47.81 -10.78 0.42
CA THR A 750 -48.61 -9.66 0.97
C THR A 750 -49.52 -10.05 2.13
N SER A 751 -49.78 -11.35 2.31
CA SER A 751 -50.57 -11.94 3.40
C SER A 751 -49.81 -12.07 4.73
N GLN A 752 -48.48 -11.89 4.73
CA GLN A 752 -47.69 -11.75 5.97
C GLN A 752 -47.66 -10.31 6.50
N ILE A 753 -47.98 -9.32 5.64
CA ILE A 753 -48.03 -7.90 5.97
C ILE A 753 -49.32 -7.59 6.73
N ILE A 754 -49.22 -6.81 7.81
CA ILE A 754 -50.33 -6.38 8.67
C ILE A 754 -50.55 -4.86 8.57
N GLU A 755 -49.49 -4.10 8.28
CA GLU A 755 -49.51 -2.65 8.15
C GLU A 755 -48.58 -2.26 6.99
N ALA A 756 -48.99 -1.31 6.16
CA ALA A 756 -48.17 -0.73 5.10
C ALA A 756 -48.43 0.77 5.02
N ARG A 757 -47.36 1.57 4.91
CA ARG A 757 -47.43 3.03 4.80
C ARG A 757 -46.25 3.59 4.00
N ASN A 758 -46.43 4.80 3.46
CA ASN A 758 -45.39 5.53 2.77
C ASN A 758 -44.30 5.97 3.78
N LEU A 759 -43.06 6.16 3.30
CA LEU A 759 -41.99 6.71 4.14
C LEU A 759 -42.25 8.19 4.39
N GLU A 760 -42.23 8.61 5.65
CA GLU A 760 -42.32 10.02 6.03
C GLU A 760 -40.98 10.71 5.73
N PHE A 761 -40.94 11.49 4.64
CA PHE A 761 -39.75 12.19 4.17
C PHE A 761 -40.16 13.51 3.48
N GLU A 762 -39.59 14.64 3.91
CA GLU A 762 -39.65 15.91 3.20
C GLU A 762 -38.39 16.02 2.31
N PRO A 763 -38.51 15.91 0.97
CA PRO A 763 -37.32 15.84 0.13
C PRO A 763 -36.66 17.19 -0.09
N ALA A 764 -35.34 17.24 0.05
CA ALA A 764 -34.56 18.07 -0.86
C ALA A 764 -34.76 17.55 -2.30
N PRO A 765 -34.83 18.42 -3.31
CA PRO A 765 -35.03 17.97 -4.69
C PRO A 765 -33.93 16.98 -5.11
N TYR A 766 -34.34 15.95 -5.87
CA TYR A 766 -33.49 14.85 -6.36
C TYR A 766 -32.92 13.88 -5.30
N ALA A 767 -33.37 13.95 -4.03
CA ALA A 767 -32.98 12.98 -3.00
C ALA A 767 -33.80 11.68 -3.07
N GLU A 768 -33.13 10.52 -3.16
CA GLU A 768 -33.78 9.21 -2.95
C GLU A 768 -34.28 9.07 -1.50
N PRO A 769 -35.43 8.41 -1.24
CA PRO A 769 -35.97 8.23 0.12
C PRO A 769 -35.04 7.45 1.06
N VAL A 770 -34.27 6.49 0.52
CA VAL A 770 -33.23 5.74 1.24
C VAL A 770 -31.90 5.90 0.47
N GLN A 771 -30.95 6.64 1.03
CA GLN A 771 -29.65 6.89 0.37
C GLN A 771 -28.61 5.83 0.71
N SER A 772 -28.01 5.20 -0.31
CA SER A 772 -26.80 4.39 -0.13
C SER A 772 -25.57 5.30 0.01
N VAL A 773 -24.94 5.28 1.18
CA VAL A 773 -23.81 6.18 1.53
C VAL A 773 -22.70 5.42 2.24
N ALA A 774 -21.45 5.89 2.15
CA ALA A 774 -20.31 5.18 2.72
C ALA A 774 -19.84 5.72 4.09
N HIS A 775 -20.38 6.86 4.51
CA HIS A 775 -20.15 7.55 5.78
C HIS A 775 -21.47 8.18 6.23
N ALA A 776 -21.64 8.44 7.54
CA ALA A 776 -22.89 9.00 8.05
C ALA A 776 -23.13 10.43 7.54
N PRO A 777 -24.38 10.86 7.31
CA PRO A 777 -24.70 12.26 7.03
C PRO A 777 -24.21 13.19 8.15
N ALA A 778 -23.73 14.38 7.78
CA ALA A 778 -23.25 15.37 8.74
C ALA A 778 -24.37 16.07 9.53
N ASP A 779 -25.58 16.09 8.96
CA ASP A 779 -26.83 16.50 9.62
C ASP A 779 -27.75 15.28 9.67
N LEU A 780 -27.91 14.71 10.87
CA LEU A 780 -28.66 13.48 11.10
C LEU A 780 -30.17 13.73 11.09
N ASP A 781 -30.61 14.92 11.50
CA ASP A 781 -32.03 15.27 11.63
C ASP A 781 -32.61 15.70 10.27
N ALA A 782 -31.87 16.49 9.48
CA ALA A 782 -32.27 16.89 8.13
C ALA A 782 -32.08 15.80 7.06
N SER A 783 -31.31 14.73 7.35
CA SER A 783 -31.16 13.60 6.42
C SER A 783 -32.47 12.81 6.22
N GLY A 784 -32.64 12.19 5.06
CA GLY A 784 -33.67 11.17 4.82
C GLY A 784 -33.28 9.83 5.46
N PHE A 785 -33.92 8.73 5.06
CA PHE A 785 -33.39 7.41 5.41
C PHE A 785 -32.06 7.19 4.68
N TYR A 786 -31.14 6.47 5.31
CA TYR A 786 -29.86 6.15 4.70
C TYR A 786 -29.36 4.77 5.13
N CYS A 787 -28.49 4.19 4.32
CA CYS A 787 -27.92 2.87 4.53
C CYS A 787 -26.41 2.92 4.31
N ARG A 788 -25.65 2.38 5.26
CA ARG A 788 -24.18 2.25 5.20
C ARG A 788 -23.69 0.81 5.20
N PHE A 789 -24.50 -0.09 5.74
CA PHE A 789 -24.15 -1.49 5.95
C PHE A 789 -25.30 -2.39 5.51
N ALA A 790 -24.96 -3.56 5.00
CA ALA A 790 -25.87 -4.63 4.64
C ALA A 790 -25.71 -5.82 5.58
N LEU A 791 -26.80 -6.58 5.74
CA LEU A 791 -26.93 -7.75 6.61
C LEU A 791 -27.34 -8.97 5.78
N ARG A 792 -26.57 -10.05 5.87
CA ARG A 792 -26.97 -11.39 5.43
C ARG A 792 -27.19 -12.26 6.67
N SER A 793 -28.42 -12.72 6.86
CA SER A 793 -28.78 -13.72 7.87
C SER A 793 -28.00 -15.03 7.67
N LYS A 794 -27.86 -15.85 8.72
CA LYS A 794 -27.23 -17.17 8.60
C LYS A 794 -28.07 -18.08 7.69
N VAL A 795 -27.54 -18.47 6.52
CA VAL A 795 -28.22 -19.39 5.58
C VAL A 795 -27.59 -20.77 5.66
N GLY A 796 -28.26 -21.67 6.39
CA GLY A 796 -27.79 -23.04 6.62
C GLY A 796 -26.41 -23.06 7.27
N ASN A 797 -25.40 -23.41 6.48
CA ASN A 797 -24.01 -23.50 6.92
C ASN A 797 -23.21 -22.20 6.77
N GLN A 798 -23.62 -21.25 5.90
CA GLN A 798 -22.87 -20.00 5.70
C GLN A 798 -22.97 -19.06 6.92
N PRO A 799 -21.89 -18.36 7.29
CA PRO A 799 -21.91 -17.40 8.40
C PRO A 799 -22.85 -16.22 8.10
N ALA A 800 -23.45 -15.68 9.16
CA ALA A 800 -24.08 -14.37 9.11
C ALA A 800 -23.01 -13.32 8.77
N CYS A 801 -23.37 -12.30 8.00
CA CYS A 801 -22.45 -11.24 7.60
C CYS A 801 -23.11 -9.89 7.81
N ILE A 802 -22.39 -8.97 8.46
CA ILE A 802 -22.70 -7.54 8.40
C ILE A 802 -21.52 -6.88 7.70
N THR A 803 -21.76 -6.06 6.69
CA THR A 803 -20.69 -5.50 5.84
C THR A 803 -21.04 -4.10 5.37
N PRO A 804 -20.09 -3.17 5.18
CA PRO A 804 -20.33 -1.95 4.41
C PRO A 804 -20.92 -2.27 3.02
N LEU A 805 -21.70 -1.35 2.46
CA LEU A 805 -22.36 -1.58 1.16
C LEU A 805 -21.38 -1.97 0.05
N GLY A 806 -21.82 -2.84 -0.85
CA GLY A 806 -21.07 -3.28 -2.02
C GLY A 806 -20.67 -2.11 -2.93
N SER A 807 -19.53 -2.24 -3.63
CA SER A 807 -19.01 -1.20 -4.54
C SER A 807 -19.98 -0.78 -5.66
N ASN A 808 -21.01 -1.58 -5.93
CA ASN A 808 -22.09 -1.26 -6.87
C ASN A 808 -23.11 -0.24 -6.32
N LEU A 809 -23.23 -0.08 -4.99
CA LEU A 809 -24.11 0.88 -4.33
C LEU A 809 -23.39 2.17 -3.89
N LEU A 810 -22.06 2.20 -3.99
CA LEU A 810 -21.22 3.31 -3.54
C LEU A 810 -20.62 4.12 -4.70
N ARG A 811 -20.39 5.42 -4.47
CA ARG A 811 -19.75 6.32 -5.44
C ARG A 811 -18.31 5.86 -5.70
N TYR A 812 -17.75 6.11 -6.89
CA TYR A 812 -16.44 5.57 -7.30
C TYR A 812 -15.32 5.75 -6.26
N HIS A 813 -15.19 6.96 -5.68
CA HIS A 813 -14.19 7.29 -4.65
C HIS A 813 -14.47 6.70 -3.26
N GLU A 814 -15.65 6.14 -3.04
CA GLU A 814 -16.07 5.47 -1.80
C GLU A 814 -15.99 3.94 -1.90
N ARG A 815 -15.72 3.40 -3.10
CA ARG A 815 -15.62 1.95 -3.39
C ARG A 815 -14.48 1.28 -2.63
N TRP A 816 -14.62 -0.02 -2.44
CA TRP A 816 -13.64 -0.87 -1.79
C TRP A 816 -12.34 -0.95 -2.61
N LYS A 817 -11.19 -0.87 -1.94
CA LYS A 817 -9.88 -1.08 -2.57
C LYS A 817 -9.52 -2.57 -2.48
N VAL A 818 -9.33 -3.21 -3.63
CA VAL A 818 -8.99 -4.64 -3.73
C VAL A 818 -7.60 -4.88 -3.13
N PRO A 819 -7.43 -5.76 -2.11
CA PRO A 819 -6.12 -6.12 -1.58
C PRO A 819 -5.31 -6.93 -2.60
N ARG A 820 -3.98 -6.93 -2.46
CA ARG A 820 -3.07 -7.70 -3.31
C ARG A 820 -1.96 -8.30 -2.46
N TYR A 821 -1.83 -9.63 -2.50
CA TYR A 821 -0.82 -10.38 -1.75
C TYR A 821 0.26 -10.96 -2.68
N TYR A 822 1.48 -11.12 -2.17
CA TYR A 822 2.58 -11.72 -2.93
C TYR A 822 2.48 -13.26 -2.89
N PRO A 823 2.49 -13.98 -4.03
CA PRO A 823 2.33 -15.44 -4.07
C PRO A 823 3.35 -16.24 -3.24
N LEU A 824 4.58 -15.71 -3.10
CA LEU A 824 5.67 -16.36 -2.35
C LEU A 824 5.75 -15.93 -0.87
N ALA A 825 4.90 -15.00 -0.41
CA ALA A 825 4.89 -14.56 0.97
C ALA A 825 3.99 -15.47 1.83
N LYS A 826 4.57 -16.12 2.85
CA LYS A 826 3.76 -16.78 3.88
C LYS A 826 2.91 -15.74 4.61
N PRO A 827 1.61 -15.99 4.85
CA PRO A 827 0.80 -15.12 5.67
C PRO A 827 1.21 -15.26 7.15
N VAL A 828 1.12 -14.17 7.90
CA VAL A 828 1.56 -14.09 9.30
C VAL A 828 0.38 -13.91 10.25
N ILE A 829 0.50 -14.45 11.46
CA ILE A 829 -0.42 -14.14 12.56
C ILE A 829 0.26 -13.36 13.68
N ILE A 830 -0.52 -12.49 14.33
CA ILE A 830 -0.18 -11.74 15.53
C ILE A 830 -1.21 -12.12 16.60
N ASP A 831 -0.77 -12.81 17.64
CA ASP A 831 -1.64 -13.31 18.72
C ASP A 831 -1.68 -12.30 19.87
N PHE A 832 -2.84 -11.69 20.09
CA PHE A 832 -3.08 -10.75 21.19
C PHE A 832 -3.57 -11.45 22.48
N SER A 833 -3.58 -12.79 22.45
CA SER A 833 -4.05 -13.67 23.51
C SER A 833 -3.13 -14.90 23.72
N PRO A 834 -1.79 -14.79 23.89
CA PRO A 834 -0.90 -15.96 23.99
C PRO A 834 -1.26 -17.00 25.07
N SER A 835 -1.98 -16.58 26.11
CA SER A 835 -2.51 -17.45 27.17
C SER A 835 -3.69 -18.34 26.74
N VAL A 836 -4.38 -17.99 25.64
CA VAL A 836 -5.49 -18.75 25.03
C VAL A 836 -4.92 -19.74 24.01
N LEU A 837 -4.36 -20.83 24.54
CA LEU A 837 -3.73 -21.87 23.74
C LEU A 837 -4.67 -22.45 22.67
N GLY A 838 -4.06 -22.89 21.56
CA GLY A 838 -4.73 -23.56 20.45
C GLY A 838 -5.21 -22.64 19.32
N LEU A 839 -5.46 -21.35 19.61
CA LEU A 839 -5.83 -20.36 18.59
C LEU A 839 -4.71 -20.20 17.53
N ALA A 840 -3.49 -19.88 17.95
CA ALA A 840 -2.32 -19.81 17.07
C ALA A 840 -1.96 -21.17 16.42
N GLU A 841 -2.31 -22.29 17.06
CA GLU A 841 -1.94 -23.64 16.59
C GLU A 841 -2.74 -24.02 15.33
N GLY A 842 -4.04 -23.72 15.30
CA GLY A 842 -4.86 -23.97 14.10
C GLY A 842 -4.36 -23.21 12.87
N PHE A 843 -3.94 -21.95 13.05
CA PHE A 843 -3.32 -21.15 11.99
C PHE A 843 -1.94 -21.69 11.58
N SER A 844 -1.10 -22.09 12.54
CA SER A 844 0.18 -22.74 12.26
C SER A 844 0.01 -24.04 11.48
N GLN A 845 -1.05 -24.82 11.74
CA GLN A 845 -1.34 -26.06 11.02
C GLN A 845 -1.82 -25.84 9.57
N GLU A 846 -2.54 -24.76 9.27
CA GLU A 846 -2.79 -24.32 7.89
C GLU A 846 -1.65 -23.43 7.33
N GLY A 847 -0.44 -23.54 7.90
CA GLY A 847 0.80 -23.01 7.33
C GLY A 847 1.02 -21.50 7.43
N PHE A 848 0.30 -20.80 8.31
CA PHE A 848 0.61 -19.41 8.67
C PHE A 848 1.85 -19.36 9.58
N GLU A 849 2.62 -18.28 9.50
CA GLU A 849 3.77 -18.04 10.37
C GLU A 849 3.34 -17.25 11.62
N VAL A 850 3.57 -17.81 12.81
CA VAL A 850 3.30 -17.10 14.08
C VAL A 850 4.41 -16.09 14.31
N ALA A 851 4.11 -14.82 14.03
CA ALA A 851 5.11 -13.77 13.98
C ALA A 851 5.30 -13.04 15.31
N ALA A 852 4.22 -12.80 16.07
CA ALA A 852 4.30 -12.12 17.36
C ALA A 852 3.22 -12.55 18.35
N GLY A 853 3.55 -12.47 19.64
CA GLY A 853 2.62 -12.56 20.77
C GLY A 853 2.61 -11.25 21.56
N ILE A 854 1.45 -10.60 21.69
CA ILE A 854 1.26 -9.30 22.35
C ILE A 854 0.43 -9.49 23.62
N GLY A 855 0.83 -8.83 24.71
CA GLY A 855 0.29 -9.10 26.05
C GLY A 855 0.96 -10.29 26.74
N PHE A 856 2.20 -10.60 26.36
CA PHE A 856 2.88 -11.86 26.69
C PHE A 856 3.35 -11.92 28.14
N SER A 857 2.96 -12.97 28.86
CA SER A 857 3.41 -13.27 30.22
C SER A 857 4.57 -14.27 30.23
N THR A 858 5.76 -13.82 30.66
CA THR A 858 6.95 -14.66 30.88
C THR A 858 6.78 -15.77 31.92
N VAL A 859 5.69 -15.75 32.70
CA VAL A 859 5.37 -16.75 33.74
C VAL A 859 4.25 -17.71 33.31
N HIS A 860 3.34 -17.29 32.43
CA HIS A 860 2.15 -18.07 32.08
C HIS A 860 2.16 -18.59 30.63
N ASP A 861 2.81 -17.87 29.71
CA ASP A 861 2.70 -18.13 28.28
C ASP A 861 3.92 -18.87 27.71
N MET A 862 4.74 -19.47 28.59
CA MET A 862 5.92 -20.25 28.21
C MET A 862 5.58 -21.48 27.34
N THR A 863 4.37 -22.04 27.48
CA THR A 863 3.84 -23.06 26.55
C THR A 863 3.73 -22.51 25.12
N TRP A 864 3.14 -21.31 24.96
CA TRP A 864 3.01 -20.63 23.67
C TRP A 864 4.39 -20.31 23.06
N LYS A 865 5.28 -19.69 23.85
CA LYS A 865 6.62 -19.30 23.36
C LYS A 865 7.54 -20.48 23.08
N THR A 866 7.31 -21.64 23.70
CA THR A 866 8.07 -22.85 23.35
C THR A 866 7.58 -23.49 22.05
N ARG A 867 6.28 -23.42 21.74
CA ARG A 867 5.75 -23.83 20.43
C ARG A 867 6.21 -22.90 19.32
N TYR A 868 6.15 -21.58 19.54
CA TYR A 868 6.52 -20.54 18.57
C TYR A 868 7.84 -19.86 18.96
N SER A 869 8.91 -20.65 19.01
CA SER A 869 10.22 -20.18 19.50
C SER A 869 10.78 -18.99 18.72
N SER A 870 10.49 -18.87 17.42
CA SER A 870 10.88 -17.76 16.55
C SER A 870 10.03 -16.49 16.69
N ALA A 871 8.81 -16.57 17.24
CA ALA A 871 7.89 -15.43 17.29
C ALA A 871 8.42 -14.30 18.20
N GLU A 872 8.24 -13.04 17.81
CA GLU A 872 8.47 -11.89 18.68
C GLU A 872 7.50 -11.94 19.88
N VAL A 873 7.90 -11.41 21.04
CA VAL A 873 7.03 -11.32 22.22
C VAL A 873 7.11 -9.93 22.83
N TYR A 874 5.95 -9.41 23.21
CA TYR A 874 5.79 -8.07 23.76
C TYR A 874 5.03 -8.13 25.09
N ASP A 875 5.72 -7.80 26.18
CA ASP A 875 5.15 -7.67 27.52
C ASP A 875 4.55 -6.27 27.75
N GLY A 876 3.66 -6.16 28.74
CA GLY A 876 2.76 -5.02 28.94
C GLY A 876 1.33 -5.33 28.51
N THR A 877 0.44 -4.33 28.49
CA THR A 877 -0.93 -4.52 27.96
C THR A 877 -0.95 -4.40 26.44
N GLN A 878 -1.96 -4.99 25.78
CA GLN A 878 -2.14 -4.89 24.34
C GLN A 878 -2.18 -3.42 23.88
N ASN A 879 -2.86 -2.54 24.63
CA ASN A 879 -2.93 -1.12 24.30
C ASN A 879 -1.57 -0.42 24.44
N ASP A 880 -0.84 -0.66 25.53
CA ASP A 880 0.45 -0.01 25.78
C ASP A 880 1.49 -0.41 24.73
N VAL A 881 1.53 -1.69 24.35
CA VAL A 881 2.44 -2.20 23.31
C VAL A 881 2.13 -1.55 21.96
N LEU A 882 0.86 -1.48 21.56
CA LEU A 882 0.47 -0.85 20.30
C LEU A 882 0.78 0.65 20.29
N ALA A 883 0.45 1.36 21.37
CA ALA A 883 0.78 2.77 21.52
C ALA A 883 2.31 3.01 21.46
N GLN A 884 3.12 2.14 22.07
CA GLN A 884 4.58 2.24 22.01
C GLN A 884 5.15 1.95 20.61
N ILE A 885 4.53 1.06 19.82
CA ILE A 885 4.89 0.82 18.42
C ILE A 885 4.54 2.05 17.57
N THR A 886 3.31 2.58 17.67
CA THR A 886 2.86 3.76 16.92
C THR A 886 3.67 5.01 17.27
N ASN A 887 4.02 5.20 18.55
CA ASN A 887 4.86 6.32 19.01
C ASN A 887 6.38 6.12 18.76
N GLY A 888 6.79 5.01 18.14
CA GLY A 888 8.20 4.71 17.86
C GLY A 888 9.09 4.50 19.09
N GLN A 889 8.48 4.18 20.24
CA GLN A 889 9.17 3.82 21.48
C GLN A 889 9.66 2.36 21.42
N LEU A 890 8.91 1.50 20.75
CA LEU A 890 9.36 0.19 20.27
C LEU A 890 9.81 0.28 18.82
N ALA A 891 10.73 -0.60 18.43
CA ALA A 891 11.18 -0.70 17.03
C ALA A 891 10.03 -1.20 16.14
N GLN A 892 10.00 -0.73 14.89
CA GLN A 892 9.04 -1.17 13.87
C GLN A 892 9.08 -2.71 13.71
N PRO A 893 7.98 -3.43 14.02
CA PRO A 893 7.99 -4.89 14.05
C PRO A 893 8.33 -5.56 12.71
N SER A 894 9.05 -6.69 12.75
CA SER A 894 9.62 -7.32 11.54
C SER A 894 8.58 -7.95 10.60
N TRP A 895 7.34 -8.09 11.06
CA TRP A 895 6.19 -8.61 10.32
C TRP A 895 5.35 -7.55 9.58
N LEU A 896 5.65 -6.25 9.72
CA LEU A 896 4.96 -5.17 8.97
C LEU A 896 5.34 -5.07 7.48
N LYS A 897 5.85 -6.16 6.89
CA LYS A 897 6.25 -6.23 5.47
C LYS A 897 5.06 -5.93 4.54
N PRO A 898 5.22 -5.09 3.49
CA PRO A 898 4.21 -4.91 2.45
C PRO A 898 3.94 -6.21 1.67
N GLY A 899 2.69 -6.43 1.24
CA GLY A 899 2.29 -7.58 0.41
C GLY A 899 2.24 -8.94 1.13
N THR A 900 2.69 -9.02 2.38
CA THR A 900 2.42 -10.13 3.31
C THR A 900 1.06 -9.91 3.97
N ALA A 901 0.15 -10.89 3.85
CA ALA A 901 -1.13 -10.86 4.55
C ALA A 901 -0.96 -11.08 6.06
N LYS A 902 -1.62 -10.25 6.88
CA LYS A 902 -1.50 -10.22 8.34
C LYS A 902 -2.84 -10.52 9.01
N VAL A 903 -2.85 -11.47 9.93
CA VAL A 903 -4.02 -11.85 10.73
C VAL A 903 -3.80 -11.47 12.20
N ALA A 904 -4.61 -10.55 12.74
CA ALA A 904 -4.73 -10.40 14.19
C ALA A 904 -5.61 -11.54 14.73
N VAL A 905 -5.14 -12.32 15.69
CA VAL A 905 -5.94 -13.36 16.37
C VAL A 905 -6.12 -13.02 17.85
N ILE A 906 -7.36 -13.18 18.33
CA ILE A 906 -7.81 -12.81 19.67
C ILE A 906 -8.72 -13.93 20.19
N GLY A 907 -8.45 -14.43 21.39
CA GLY A 907 -9.29 -15.40 22.09
C GLY A 907 -9.77 -14.89 23.44
N SER A 908 -11.00 -15.24 23.82
CA SER A 908 -11.47 -15.16 25.22
C SER A 908 -11.47 -16.54 25.84
N SER A 909 -11.09 -16.63 27.11
CA SER A 909 -11.26 -17.85 27.92
C SER A 909 -12.74 -18.12 28.25
N HIS A 910 -13.08 -19.38 28.57
CA HIS A 910 -14.30 -19.67 29.33
C HIS A 910 -14.00 -19.55 30.83
N SER A 911 -14.61 -18.56 31.46
CA SER A 911 -14.69 -18.40 32.91
C SER A 911 -15.75 -19.35 33.50
N GLN A 912 -15.49 -19.89 34.70
CA GLN A 912 -16.22 -21.05 35.21
C GLN A 912 -17.55 -20.71 35.93
N CYS A 913 -18.66 -20.54 35.21
CA CYS A 913 -19.98 -20.41 35.86
C CYS A 913 -21.16 -21.13 35.16
N GLU A 914 -20.92 -22.34 34.62
CA GLU A 914 -22.01 -23.24 34.24
C GLU A 914 -22.59 -23.94 35.49
N SER A 915 -23.72 -23.42 35.98
CA SER A 915 -24.70 -24.14 36.79
C SER A 915 -26.08 -23.50 36.61
N ASP A 916 -27.14 -24.30 36.44
CA ASP A 916 -28.47 -23.86 36.00
C ASP A 916 -29.28 -23.09 37.07
N ASN A 917 -28.61 -22.47 38.04
CA ASN A 917 -29.17 -21.73 39.16
C ASN A 917 -28.41 -20.41 39.41
N ILE A 918 -28.06 -19.67 38.36
CA ILE A 918 -27.50 -18.32 38.48
C ILE A 918 -28.55 -17.39 39.09
N ARG A 919 -28.45 -17.19 40.42
CA ARG A 919 -29.18 -16.15 41.14
C ARG A 919 -28.60 -14.78 40.77
N LYS A 920 -29.45 -13.76 40.82
CA LYS A 920 -29.07 -12.36 40.59
C LYS A 920 -28.28 -11.80 41.79
N ASP A 921 -26.97 -12.01 41.81
CA ASP A 921 -26.03 -11.37 42.74
C ASP A 921 -24.62 -11.27 42.13
N GLU A 922 -23.70 -10.58 42.82
CA GLU A 922 -22.51 -9.96 42.22
C GLU A 922 -21.44 -10.90 41.62
N ASP A 923 -21.50 -12.20 41.89
CA ASP A 923 -20.51 -13.21 41.47
C ASP A 923 -20.44 -13.47 39.95
N THR A 924 -21.35 -12.90 39.14
CA THR A 924 -21.29 -13.00 37.68
C THR A 924 -20.26 -12.05 37.04
N LYS A 925 -19.89 -10.95 37.71
CA LYS A 925 -18.98 -9.92 37.14
C LYS A 925 -17.62 -10.47 36.66
N PRO A 926 -16.93 -11.40 37.37
CA PRO A 926 -15.67 -11.99 36.89
C PRO A 926 -15.79 -12.83 35.63
N VAL A 927 -17.01 -13.31 35.29
CA VAL A 927 -17.24 -14.18 34.13
C VAL A 927 -16.99 -13.40 32.85
N PHE A 928 -17.63 -12.24 32.70
CA PHE A 928 -17.58 -11.45 31.48
C PHE A 928 -16.26 -10.71 31.26
N ASN A 929 -15.47 -10.46 32.30
CA ASN A 929 -14.20 -9.70 32.22
C ASN A 929 -13.26 -10.15 31.08
N HIS A 930 -13.11 -11.45 30.84
CA HIS A 930 -12.23 -11.97 29.78
C HIS A 930 -12.81 -11.71 28.37
N ILE A 931 -14.13 -11.79 28.22
CA ILE A 931 -14.83 -11.48 26.97
C ILE A 931 -14.74 -9.99 26.67
N LEU A 932 -14.93 -9.16 27.70
CA LEU A 932 -14.80 -7.71 27.63
C LEU A 932 -13.36 -7.30 27.29
N GLN A 933 -12.33 -7.96 27.86
CA GLN A 933 -10.93 -7.73 27.50
C GLN A 933 -10.62 -8.10 26.04
N ALA A 934 -11.17 -9.21 25.53
CA ALA A 934 -11.02 -9.58 24.12
C ALA A 934 -11.68 -8.56 23.17
N LEU A 935 -12.89 -8.09 23.51
CA LEU A 935 -13.60 -7.05 22.75
C LEU A 935 -12.88 -5.69 22.83
N GLN A 936 -12.45 -5.26 24.01
CA GLN A 936 -11.61 -4.06 24.21
C GLN A 936 -10.29 -4.13 23.44
N THR A 937 -9.70 -5.32 23.30
CA THR A 937 -8.48 -5.51 22.49
C THR A 937 -8.73 -5.19 21.01
N VAL A 938 -9.90 -5.52 20.45
CA VAL A 938 -10.29 -5.07 19.10
C VAL A 938 -10.38 -3.54 19.03
N GLN A 939 -10.95 -2.91 20.05
CA GLN A 939 -11.08 -1.45 20.11
C GLN A 939 -9.69 -0.77 20.17
N HIS A 940 -8.79 -1.25 21.02
CA HIS A 940 -7.40 -0.78 21.09
C HIS A 940 -6.62 -1.01 19.78
N ILE A 941 -6.85 -2.13 19.09
CA ILE A 941 -6.25 -2.40 17.77
C ILE A 941 -6.69 -1.36 16.74
N LEU A 942 -7.97 -0.96 16.73
CA LEU A 942 -8.45 0.01 15.74
C LEU A 942 -7.96 1.43 16.09
N SER A 943 -8.12 1.88 17.34
CA SER A 943 -7.75 3.24 17.76
C SER A 943 -6.26 3.57 17.67
N ASN A 944 -5.35 2.59 17.81
CA ASN A 944 -3.90 2.87 17.78
C ASN A 944 -3.29 2.99 16.36
N PHE A 945 -4.07 2.78 15.29
CA PHE A 945 -3.59 2.83 13.90
C PHE A 945 -4.42 3.74 12.97
N GLU A 946 -5.30 4.59 13.49
CA GLU A 946 -6.11 5.54 12.70
C GLU A 946 -5.27 6.65 12.04
N ALA A 947 -4.59 6.35 10.93
CA ALA A 947 -4.18 7.33 9.90
C ALA A 947 -3.59 6.70 8.62
N VAL A 948 -2.82 5.61 8.73
CA VAL A 948 -1.87 5.18 7.68
C VAL A 948 -2.03 3.69 7.33
N HIS A 949 -3.08 3.40 6.54
CA HIS A 949 -3.52 2.06 6.13
C HIS A 949 -4.00 1.16 7.30
N ASN A 950 -4.88 0.20 6.99
CA ASN A 950 -5.32 -0.78 7.98
C ASN A 950 -4.11 -1.68 8.36
N PRO A 951 -3.74 -1.81 9.65
CA PRO A 951 -2.56 -2.58 10.08
C PRO A 951 -2.66 -4.08 9.80
N PHE A 952 -3.89 -4.62 9.75
CA PHE A 952 -4.16 -6.04 9.58
C PHE A 952 -5.14 -6.27 8.41
N ASP A 953 -4.87 -7.29 7.61
CA ASP A 953 -5.75 -7.68 6.50
C ASP A 953 -6.93 -8.54 6.99
N PHE A 954 -6.78 -9.18 8.15
CA PHE A 954 -7.81 -10.00 8.79
C PHE A 954 -7.74 -9.83 10.31
N LEU A 955 -8.90 -9.79 10.97
CA LEU A 955 -9.01 -9.86 12.43
C LEU A 955 -9.97 -10.97 12.82
N VAL A 956 -9.48 -11.94 13.59
CA VAL A 956 -10.21 -13.13 14.07
C VAL A 956 -10.38 -13.02 15.58
N CYS A 957 -11.62 -13.01 16.06
CA CYS A 957 -11.93 -13.02 17.49
C CYS A 957 -12.78 -14.26 17.82
N VAL A 958 -12.30 -15.10 18.72
CA VAL A 958 -12.99 -16.34 19.15
C VAL A 958 -13.43 -16.20 20.61
N LEU A 959 -14.74 -16.16 20.81
CA LEU A 959 -15.38 -15.88 22.10
C LEU A 959 -16.26 -17.06 22.55
N PRO A 960 -16.51 -17.26 23.85
CA PRO A 960 -17.54 -18.17 24.32
C PRO A 960 -18.95 -17.65 23.94
N GLU A 961 -19.93 -18.55 23.87
CA GLU A 961 -21.36 -18.19 23.64
C GLU A 961 -21.90 -17.12 24.60
N ALA A 962 -21.35 -17.04 25.82
CA ALA A 962 -21.64 -15.98 26.80
C ALA A 962 -21.39 -14.55 26.29
N ALA A 963 -20.70 -14.34 25.15
CA ALA A 963 -20.59 -13.04 24.48
C ALA A 963 -21.93 -12.51 23.96
N LEU A 964 -22.93 -13.39 23.75
CA LEU A 964 -24.30 -13.03 23.38
C LEU A 964 -25.22 -12.77 24.59
N ASN A 965 -24.69 -12.82 25.81
CA ASN A 965 -25.46 -12.47 27.02
C ASN A 965 -25.84 -10.97 27.01
N PRO A 966 -27.06 -10.57 27.43
CA PRO A 966 -27.50 -9.17 27.46
C PRO A 966 -26.55 -8.18 28.16
N ASP A 967 -25.77 -8.60 29.16
CA ASP A 967 -24.80 -7.74 29.86
C ASP A 967 -23.52 -7.46 29.04
N VAL A 968 -23.24 -8.28 28.02
CA VAL A 968 -22.02 -8.20 27.16
C VAL A 968 -22.35 -7.78 25.73
N LEU A 969 -23.52 -8.18 25.24
CA LEU A 969 -23.98 -8.00 23.86
C LEU A 969 -23.91 -6.53 23.36
N PRO A 970 -24.15 -5.48 24.17
CA PRO A 970 -23.93 -4.10 23.73
C PRO A 970 -22.48 -3.79 23.33
N ILE A 971 -21.50 -4.36 24.03
CA ILE A 971 -20.06 -4.16 23.76
C ILE A 971 -19.58 -5.08 22.62
N PHE A 972 -20.19 -6.25 22.47
CA PHE A 972 -20.05 -7.07 21.26
C PHE A 972 -20.51 -6.29 20.02
N MET A 973 -21.72 -5.71 20.05
CA MET A 973 -22.26 -4.91 18.95
C MET A 973 -21.48 -3.60 18.72
N GLN A 974 -20.96 -2.96 19.76
CA GLN A 974 -20.02 -1.83 19.64
C GLN A 974 -18.78 -2.23 18.81
N THR A 975 -18.24 -3.42 19.08
CA THR A 975 -17.04 -3.94 18.42
C THR A 975 -17.31 -4.26 16.95
N VAL A 976 -18.47 -4.86 16.64
CA VAL A 976 -18.93 -5.07 15.25
C VAL A 976 -19.08 -3.72 14.52
N TYR A 977 -19.73 -2.72 15.14
CA TYR A 977 -19.93 -1.40 14.53
C TYR A 977 -18.61 -0.64 14.29
N LEU A 978 -17.63 -0.77 15.19
CA LEU A 978 -16.31 -0.14 15.01
C LEU A 978 -15.50 -0.78 13.87
N LEU A 979 -15.62 -2.10 13.68
CA LEU A 979 -15.05 -2.83 12.53
C LEU A 979 -15.72 -2.42 11.20
N LEU A 980 -17.05 -2.30 11.19
CA LEU A 980 -17.82 -1.80 10.04
C LEU A 980 -17.41 -0.36 9.66
N GLY A 981 -17.23 0.52 10.66
CA GLY A 981 -16.73 1.88 10.48
C GLY A 981 -15.32 1.92 9.84
N ASN A 982 -14.46 0.97 10.20
CA ASN A 982 -13.14 0.75 9.61
C ASN A 982 -13.18 0.00 8.26
N ARG A 983 -14.34 -0.04 7.59
CA ARG A 983 -14.57 -0.68 6.29
C ARG A 983 -14.24 -2.18 6.25
N CYS A 984 -14.43 -2.90 7.34
CA CYS A 984 -14.32 -4.36 7.37
C CYS A 984 -15.69 -5.04 7.24
N SER A 985 -15.79 -6.07 6.40
CA SER A 985 -16.91 -7.02 6.43
C SER A 985 -16.77 -7.92 7.64
N VAL A 986 -17.78 -7.96 8.52
CA VAL A 986 -17.78 -8.73 9.76
C VAL A 986 -18.65 -9.97 9.60
N HIS A 987 -18.02 -11.13 9.60
CA HIS A 987 -18.71 -12.41 9.56
C HIS A 987 -18.78 -13.03 10.96
N ILE A 988 -19.94 -13.59 11.30
CA ILE A 988 -20.23 -14.15 12.63
C ILE A 988 -20.76 -15.59 12.46
N GLN A 989 -20.14 -16.54 13.16
CA GLN A 989 -20.51 -17.95 13.13
C GLN A 989 -20.53 -18.56 14.54
N ASN A 990 -21.61 -19.28 14.86
CA ASN A 990 -21.67 -20.15 16.03
C ASN A 990 -21.06 -21.52 15.66
N VAL A 991 -20.07 -21.94 16.45
CA VAL A 991 -19.27 -23.15 16.25
C VAL A 991 -19.52 -24.09 17.42
N GLN A 992 -20.31 -25.14 17.20
CA GLN A 992 -20.56 -26.19 18.18
C GLN A 992 -19.49 -27.28 18.03
N LEU A 993 -18.63 -27.47 19.04
CA LEU A 993 -17.50 -28.40 18.92
C LEU A 993 -17.84 -29.83 18.44
N PRO A 994 -18.99 -30.44 18.82
CA PRO A 994 -19.32 -31.80 18.37
C PRO A 994 -19.56 -31.92 16.86
N THR A 995 -19.96 -30.84 16.15
CA THR A 995 -20.08 -30.88 14.68
C THR A 995 -18.73 -30.81 13.96
N TYR A 996 -17.63 -30.72 14.71
CA TYR A 996 -16.25 -30.75 14.24
C TYR A 996 -15.45 -31.89 14.90
N GLY A 997 -16.13 -32.97 15.30
CA GLY A 997 -15.52 -34.20 15.83
C GLY A 997 -14.86 -34.07 17.21
N ILE A 998 -14.94 -32.91 17.85
CA ILE A 998 -14.43 -32.70 19.21
C ILE A 998 -15.52 -33.09 20.20
N LEU A 999 -15.30 -34.15 20.96
CA LEU A 999 -16.29 -34.76 21.88
C LEU A 999 -16.46 -33.96 23.19
N VAL A 1000 -16.60 -32.63 23.09
CA VAL A 1000 -16.80 -31.71 24.22
C VAL A 1000 -17.99 -30.80 23.92
N ASP A 1001 -18.92 -30.65 24.86
CA ASP A 1001 -20.15 -29.87 24.68
C ASP A 1001 -19.88 -28.38 24.92
N LYS A 1002 -19.34 -27.67 23.91
CA LYS A 1002 -19.15 -26.20 23.93
C LYS A 1002 -19.64 -25.55 22.63
N ILE A 1003 -20.06 -24.28 22.76
CA ILE A 1003 -20.34 -23.37 21.66
C ILE A 1003 -19.40 -22.16 21.75
N PHE A 1004 -18.71 -21.87 20.64
CA PHE A 1004 -17.93 -20.65 20.44
C PHE A 1004 -18.60 -19.73 19.42
N ILE A 1005 -18.44 -18.43 19.59
CA ILE A 1005 -18.77 -17.40 18.60
C ILE A 1005 -17.47 -16.98 17.93
N VAL A 1006 -17.37 -17.19 16.63
CA VAL A 1006 -16.24 -16.71 15.81
C VAL A 1006 -16.67 -15.45 15.08
N ILE A 1007 -15.93 -14.37 15.31
CA ILE A 1007 -15.95 -13.16 14.49
C ILE A 1007 -14.73 -13.21 13.57
N LEU A 1008 -14.90 -12.96 12.27
CA LEU A 1008 -13.78 -12.63 11.37
C LEU A 1008 -14.14 -11.40 10.53
N ALA A 1009 -13.30 -10.38 10.66
CA ALA A 1009 -13.41 -9.09 9.99
C ALA A 1009 -12.29 -8.90 8.94
N SER A 1010 -12.64 -8.41 7.75
CA SER A 1010 -11.71 -8.27 6.61
C SER A 1010 -12.10 -7.15 5.65
N PRO A 1011 -11.16 -6.49 4.95
CA PRO A 1011 -11.42 -5.41 3.98
C PRO A 1011 -11.94 -5.92 2.61
N VAL A 1012 -12.57 -7.08 2.61
CA VAL A 1012 -13.28 -7.70 1.48
C VAL A 1012 -14.52 -8.42 2.03
N CYS A 1013 -15.58 -8.50 1.23
CA CYS A 1013 -16.69 -9.43 1.44
C CYS A 1013 -16.63 -10.45 0.31
N VAL A 1014 -16.71 -11.75 0.64
CA VAL A 1014 -16.55 -12.81 -0.35
C VAL A 1014 -17.55 -13.92 -0.05
N ALA A 1015 -18.37 -14.24 -1.04
CA ALA A 1015 -19.32 -15.34 -0.94
C ALA A 1015 -18.63 -16.65 -1.35
N HIS A 1016 -18.21 -17.48 -0.37
CA HIS A 1016 -18.38 -18.94 -0.29
C HIS A 1016 -17.37 -19.63 0.67
N GLN A 1017 -17.67 -20.89 1.04
CA GLN A 1017 -16.79 -21.89 1.67
C GLN A 1017 -15.97 -21.48 2.92
N TRP A 1018 -16.60 -20.77 3.85
CA TRP A 1018 -16.14 -20.70 5.25
C TRP A 1018 -16.52 -21.92 6.09
N VAL A 1019 -16.87 -23.03 5.43
CA VAL A 1019 -17.62 -24.13 6.06
C VAL A 1019 -17.00 -25.46 5.70
N TRP A 1020 -16.52 -26.13 6.73
CA TRP A 1020 -16.25 -27.57 6.75
C TRP A 1020 -17.53 -28.34 6.46
N ASP A 1021 -17.47 -29.41 5.66
CA ASP A 1021 -18.57 -30.37 5.57
C ASP A 1021 -18.46 -31.38 6.73
N PRO A 1022 -19.44 -31.46 7.65
CA PRO A 1022 -19.43 -32.47 8.71
C PRO A 1022 -19.39 -33.92 8.18
N SER A 1023 -19.73 -34.15 6.90
CA SER A 1023 -19.70 -35.49 6.28
C SER A 1023 -18.30 -36.10 6.17
N GLU A 1024 -17.23 -35.29 6.18
CA GLU A 1024 -15.84 -35.77 6.13
C GLU A 1024 -15.36 -36.41 7.45
N MET A 1025 -16.11 -36.27 8.54
CA MET A 1025 -15.68 -36.71 9.87
C MET A 1025 -16.21 -38.10 10.25
N MET A 1026 -15.30 -39.07 10.37
CA MET A 1026 -15.60 -40.36 10.99
C MET A 1026 -16.07 -40.17 12.44
N GLN A 1027 -17.14 -40.87 12.82
CA GLN A 1027 -17.50 -41.03 14.22
C GLN A 1027 -16.38 -41.78 14.94
N THR A 1028 -15.73 -41.10 15.89
CA THR A 1028 -14.73 -41.68 16.78
C THR A 1028 -15.30 -41.68 18.20
N THR A 1029 -14.99 -42.72 18.98
CA THR A 1029 -15.34 -42.75 20.41
C THR A 1029 -14.23 -42.12 21.24
N ILE A 1030 -14.54 -41.75 22.48
CA ILE A 1030 -13.53 -41.29 23.45
C ILE A 1030 -12.40 -42.32 23.58
N GLY A 1031 -12.77 -43.61 23.64
CA GLY A 1031 -11.84 -44.73 23.72
C GLY A 1031 -10.93 -44.91 22.52
N ASP A 1032 -11.28 -44.38 21.35
CA ASP A 1032 -10.42 -44.38 20.16
C ASP A 1032 -9.35 -43.28 20.24
N ILE A 1033 -9.77 -42.05 20.58
CA ILE A 1033 -8.91 -40.87 20.69
C ILE A 1033 -7.76 -41.11 21.68
N ILE A 1034 -8.07 -41.72 22.83
CA ILE A 1034 -7.09 -42.00 23.90
C ILE A 1034 -6.52 -43.43 23.86
N ARG A 1035 -6.86 -44.27 22.87
CA ARG A 1035 -6.48 -45.70 22.86
C ARG A 1035 -4.98 -45.94 23.04
N GLY A 1036 -4.15 -45.13 22.38
CA GLY A 1036 -2.68 -45.19 22.44
C GLY A 1036 -2.07 -44.68 23.76
N LEU A 1037 -2.89 -44.18 24.69
CA LEU A 1037 -2.49 -43.64 25.99
C LEU A 1037 -2.78 -44.62 27.14
N ALA A 1038 -3.38 -45.78 26.85
CA ALA A 1038 -3.74 -46.81 27.81
C ALA A 1038 -2.53 -47.62 28.33
N PHE A 1039 -1.48 -46.94 28.83
CA PHE A 1039 -0.29 -47.56 29.43
C PHE A 1039 0.21 -46.75 30.63
N GLN A 1040 0.83 -47.41 31.62
CA GLN A 1040 1.47 -46.71 32.73
C GLN A 1040 2.76 -46.03 32.24
N ASN A 1041 2.98 -44.75 32.58
CA ASN A 1041 4.20 -44.05 32.20
C ASN A 1041 5.44 -44.77 32.79
N PRO A 1042 6.40 -45.25 31.97
CA PRO A 1042 7.59 -45.96 32.47
C PRO A 1042 8.49 -45.16 33.42
N ARG A 1043 8.28 -43.84 33.52
CA ARG A 1043 8.99 -42.91 34.41
C ARG A 1043 8.20 -42.51 35.65
N ALA A 1044 7.05 -43.13 35.90
CA ALA A 1044 6.19 -42.88 37.06
C ALA A 1044 6.91 -43.24 38.38
N ASN A 1045 7.30 -44.50 38.53
CA ASN A 1045 7.69 -45.10 39.81
C ASN A 1045 9.17 -44.85 40.20
N HIS A 1046 9.74 -43.67 39.92
CA HIS A 1046 11.15 -43.38 40.19
C HIS A 1046 11.36 -42.85 41.63
N PRO A 1047 12.16 -43.51 42.49
CA PRO A 1047 12.16 -43.28 43.95
C PRO A 1047 12.71 -41.92 44.44
N ASN A 1048 13.10 -41.02 43.53
CA ASN A 1048 13.60 -39.67 43.85
C ASN A 1048 12.66 -38.58 43.28
N ARG A 1049 11.38 -38.89 43.07
CA ARG A 1049 10.41 -38.04 42.34
C ARG A 1049 9.03 -37.91 43.01
N GLU A 1050 8.94 -38.03 44.33
CA GLU A 1050 7.71 -37.65 45.05
C GLU A 1050 7.35 -36.20 44.69
N GLY A 1051 6.15 -35.99 44.12
CA GLY A 1051 5.66 -34.68 43.68
C GLY A 1051 6.24 -34.13 42.35
N GLN A 1052 7.04 -34.87 41.58
CA GLN A 1052 7.59 -34.38 40.30
C GLN A 1052 6.98 -35.06 39.07
N CYS A 1053 6.26 -34.29 38.24
CA CYS A 1053 5.57 -34.79 37.07
C CYS A 1053 6.53 -35.28 35.96
N SER A 1054 6.23 -36.43 35.33
CA SER A 1054 7.12 -37.08 34.36
C SER A 1054 6.90 -36.62 32.90
N PHE A 1055 7.32 -35.38 32.64
CA PHE A 1055 7.17 -34.56 31.41
C PHE A 1055 7.24 -35.23 30.02
N LYS A 1056 8.04 -36.29 29.82
CA LYS A 1056 8.26 -36.95 28.51
C LYS A 1056 8.54 -38.44 28.69
N CYS A 1057 7.81 -39.33 28.03
CA CYS A 1057 7.98 -40.79 28.16
C CYS A 1057 7.87 -41.53 26.80
N LYS A 1058 8.47 -42.73 26.72
CA LYS A 1058 8.36 -43.57 25.51
C LYS A 1058 7.04 -44.34 25.55
N THR A 1059 6.40 -44.49 24.39
CA THR A 1059 5.28 -45.42 24.19
C THR A 1059 5.74 -46.89 24.28
N PRO A 1060 4.85 -47.85 24.58
CA PRO A 1060 5.18 -49.28 24.58
C PRO A 1060 5.22 -49.92 23.18
N SER A 1061 4.77 -49.20 22.14
CA SER A 1061 4.80 -49.65 20.75
C SER A 1061 6.23 -49.76 20.21
N THR A 1062 6.40 -50.50 19.11
CA THR A 1062 7.71 -50.91 18.58
C THR A 1062 8.52 -49.79 17.92
N GLU A 1063 7.92 -48.63 17.67
CA GLU A 1063 8.60 -47.47 17.09
C GLU A 1063 9.18 -46.57 18.21
N ASN A 1064 10.14 -45.70 17.87
CA ASN A 1064 10.81 -44.84 18.86
C ASN A 1064 10.07 -43.52 19.12
N GLU A 1065 8.75 -43.55 19.04
CA GLU A 1065 7.89 -42.42 19.38
C GLU A 1065 8.05 -42.03 20.85
N THR A 1066 7.88 -40.73 21.14
CA THR A 1066 7.98 -40.23 22.52
C THR A 1066 6.92 -39.17 22.75
N ILE A 1067 6.13 -39.36 23.81
CA ILE A 1067 4.98 -38.52 24.13
C ILE A 1067 5.26 -37.58 25.29
N TYR A 1068 4.66 -36.39 25.26
CA TYR A 1068 4.81 -35.35 26.28
C TYR A 1068 3.57 -35.25 27.18
N ASN A 1069 3.77 -34.88 28.44
CA ASN A 1069 2.71 -34.61 29.43
C ASN A 1069 1.77 -35.80 29.75
N HIS A 1070 2.17 -37.03 29.43
CA HIS A 1070 1.44 -38.26 29.80
C HIS A 1070 1.92 -38.77 31.18
N ASP A 1071 1.37 -38.23 32.27
CA ASP A 1071 1.79 -38.53 33.64
C ASP A 1071 0.73 -39.31 34.45
N THR A 1072 1.06 -40.54 34.82
CA THR A 1072 0.15 -41.51 35.44
C THR A 1072 0.37 -41.66 36.96
N ASN A 1073 0.98 -40.68 37.62
CA ASN A 1073 1.38 -40.74 39.04
C ASN A 1073 0.36 -40.19 40.05
N ASN A 1074 -0.66 -39.44 39.61
CA ASN A 1074 -1.56 -38.74 40.53
C ASN A 1074 -2.63 -39.70 41.11
N PRO A 1075 -2.80 -39.77 42.45
CA PRO A 1075 -3.84 -40.59 43.07
C PRO A 1075 -5.24 -40.00 42.83
N ALA A 1076 -6.23 -40.87 42.62
CA ALA A 1076 -7.62 -40.45 42.50
C ALA A 1076 -8.12 -39.83 43.83
N ILE A 1077 -8.74 -38.65 43.74
CA ILE A 1077 -9.28 -37.93 44.91
C ILE A 1077 -10.51 -38.70 45.43
N PRO A 1078 -10.59 -39.05 46.73
CA PRO A 1078 -11.72 -39.80 47.27
C PRO A 1078 -13.05 -39.07 47.17
N GLY A 1079 -14.12 -39.80 46.84
CA GLY A 1079 -15.52 -39.36 47.06
C GLY A 1079 -16.35 -39.05 45.83
N VAL A 1080 -15.88 -39.30 44.60
CA VAL A 1080 -16.64 -39.01 43.37
C VAL A 1080 -16.55 -40.15 42.36
N THR A 1081 -17.71 -40.64 41.90
CA THR A 1081 -17.81 -41.79 40.98
C THR A 1081 -18.86 -41.55 39.89
N GLN A 1082 -18.43 -41.05 38.73
CA GLN A 1082 -19.14 -41.21 37.46
C GLN A 1082 -18.11 -41.54 36.37
N PRO A 1083 -17.97 -42.81 35.97
CA PRO A 1083 -16.99 -43.20 34.95
C PRO A 1083 -17.37 -42.60 33.60
N ILE A 1084 -16.38 -42.13 32.85
CA ILE A 1084 -16.55 -41.70 31.47
C ILE A 1084 -16.72 -42.94 30.60
N GLU A 1085 -17.82 -43.02 29.85
CA GLU A 1085 -18.11 -44.15 28.97
C GLU A 1085 -17.22 -44.12 27.73
N MET A 1086 -16.26 -45.03 27.64
CA MET A 1086 -15.28 -45.09 26.53
C MET A 1086 -15.92 -45.36 25.16
N SER A 1087 -17.07 -46.06 25.12
CA SER A 1087 -17.89 -46.30 23.93
C SER A 1087 -18.71 -45.08 23.47
N SER A 1088 -18.75 -44.00 24.26
CA SER A 1088 -19.57 -42.84 23.94
C SER A 1088 -19.03 -42.06 22.74
N THR A 1089 -19.94 -41.74 21.82
CA THR A 1089 -19.82 -40.71 20.78
C THR A 1089 -20.53 -39.40 21.19
N MET A 1090 -21.12 -39.33 22.37
CA MET A 1090 -21.80 -38.13 22.89
C MET A 1090 -20.80 -37.11 23.44
N ALA A 1091 -21.10 -35.83 23.25
CA ALA A 1091 -20.27 -34.74 23.71
C ALA A 1091 -20.16 -34.68 25.25
N LEU A 1092 -18.94 -34.57 25.77
CA LEU A 1092 -18.67 -34.46 27.20
C LEU A 1092 -18.92 -33.04 27.70
N LYS A 1093 -19.88 -32.88 28.63
CA LYS A 1093 -20.12 -31.60 29.31
C LYS A 1093 -18.97 -31.26 30.25
N ILE A 1094 -18.43 -30.04 30.17
CA ILE A 1094 -17.33 -29.54 31.02
C ILE A 1094 -17.54 -29.79 32.53
N PRO A 1095 -18.73 -29.61 33.13
CA PRO A 1095 -18.96 -29.95 34.54
C PRO A 1095 -18.72 -31.42 34.93
N LEU A 1096 -18.65 -32.38 33.99
CA LEU A 1096 -18.22 -33.75 34.30
C LEU A 1096 -16.72 -33.81 34.63
N PHE A 1097 -15.88 -32.99 33.99
CA PHE A 1097 -14.44 -32.94 34.26
C PHE A 1097 -14.10 -32.27 35.62
N ARG A 1098 -15.09 -31.68 36.32
CA ARG A 1098 -14.97 -31.28 37.73
C ARG A 1098 -15.03 -32.46 38.70
N LYS A 1099 -15.30 -33.68 38.22
CA LYS A 1099 -15.58 -34.87 39.03
C LYS A 1099 -14.62 -36.02 38.65
N PRO A 1100 -13.53 -36.25 39.41
CA PRO A 1100 -12.43 -37.11 38.97
C PRO A 1100 -12.83 -38.58 38.94
N SER A 1101 -12.90 -39.15 37.74
CA SER A 1101 -13.10 -40.58 37.50
C SER A 1101 -12.43 -40.95 36.17
N PHE A 1102 -11.21 -41.50 36.25
CA PHE A 1102 -10.48 -42.16 35.14
C PHE A 1102 -9.90 -41.31 33.99
N LEU A 1103 -9.74 -39.99 34.12
CA LEU A 1103 -8.86 -39.19 33.23
C LEU A 1103 -7.87 -38.32 34.02
N HIS A 1104 -6.63 -38.81 34.16
CA HIS A 1104 -5.46 -38.06 34.64
C HIS A 1104 -4.25 -38.53 33.82
N PRO A 1105 -3.99 -37.90 32.66
CA PRO A 1105 -3.11 -36.73 32.58
C PRO A 1105 -3.56 -35.61 31.62
N ILE A 1106 -2.70 -34.59 31.46
CA ILE A 1106 -2.81 -33.49 30.48
C ILE A 1106 -2.94 -34.00 29.04
N ARG A 1107 -2.23 -35.06 28.66
CA ARG A 1107 -2.17 -35.57 27.27
C ARG A 1107 -3.52 -36.06 26.75
N GLU A 1108 -4.26 -36.82 27.55
CA GLU A 1108 -5.59 -37.30 27.22
C GLU A 1108 -6.56 -36.13 26.96
N MET A 1109 -6.53 -35.11 27.83
CA MET A 1109 -7.28 -33.86 27.63
C MET A 1109 -6.84 -33.11 26.37
N ALA A 1110 -5.54 -33.05 26.09
CA ALA A 1110 -5.00 -32.44 24.88
C ALA A 1110 -5.53 -33.11 23.61
N ARG A 1111 -5.54 -34.45 23.55
CA ARG A 1111 -6.11 -35.18 22.41
C ARG A 1111 -7.63 -34.99 22.28
N ILE A 1112 -8.38 -35.02 23.39
CA ILE A 1112 -9.83 -34.76 23.39
C ILE A 1112 -10.14 -33.34 22.86
N PHE A 1113 -9.27 -32.37 23.10
CA PHE A 1113 -9.36 -31.00 22.58
C PHE A 1113 -8.72 -30.82 21.17
N GLY A 1114 -8.21 -31.87 20.54
CA GLY A 1114 -7.61 -31.80 19.20
C GLY A 1114 -6.21 -31.16 19.13
N PHE A 1115 -5.46 -31.10 20.23
CA PHE A 1115 -4.04 -30.73 20.22
C PHE A 1115 -3.18 -31.93 19.80
N PRO A 1116 -2.13 -31.72 18.97
CA PRO A 1116 -1.24 -32.79 18.54
C PRO A 1116 -0.30 -33.25 19.67
N ASP A 1117 0.23 -34.46 19.54
CA ASP A 1117 1.09 -35.11 20.55
C ASP A 1117 2.46 -34.43 20.76
N ASP A 1118 2.91 -33.64 19.78
CA ASP A 1118 4.11 -32.80 19.84
C ASP A 1118 3.86 -31.41 20.48
N PHE A 1119 2.61 -31.05 20.77
CA PHE A 1119 2.29 -29.83 21.51
C PHE A 1119 2.61 -30.02 22.99
N VAL A 1120 3.60 -29.30 23.52
CA VAL A 1120 4.17 -29.51 24.86
C VAL A 1120 3.67 -28.46 25.85
N PHE A 1121 3.08 -28.90 26.95
CA PHE A 1121 2.56 -28.03 28.01
C PHE A 1121 3.60 -27.87 29.12
N TYR A 1122 3.87 -26.64 29.55
CA TYR A 1122 4.86 -26.32 30.59
C TYR A 1122 4.18 -25.83 31.87
N ASP A 1123 3.92 -26.75 32.81
CA ASP A 1123 3.21 -26.45 34.05
C ASP A 1123 3.94 -25.39 34.90
N GLY A 1124 3.28 -24.25 35.08
CA GLY A 1124 3.65 -23.22 36.06
C GLY A 1124 3.07 -23.49 37.46
N PRO A 1125 3.13 -22.53 38.39
CA PRO A 1125 2.64 -22.70 39.77
C PRO A 1125 1.10 -22.71 39.92
N ARG A 1126 0.35 -23.08 38.88
CA ARG A 1126 -1.11 -23.29 38.90
C ARG A 1126 -1.42 -24.61 38.18
N GLY A 1127 -2.31 -25.42 38.74
CA GLY A 1127 -2.50 -26.80 38.33
C GLY A 1127 -2.95 -27.00 36.87
N SER A 1128 -2.46 -28.11 36.31
CA SER A 1128 -2.65 -28.68 34.95
C SER A 1128 -4.01 -28.51 34.26
N HIS A 1129 -5.10 -28.40 35.02
CA HIS A 1129 -6.47 -28.28 34.49
C HIS A 1129 -6.79 -26.90 33.89
N GLN A 1130 -6.01 -25.84 34.18
CA GLN A 1130 -6.32 -24.47 33.74
C GLN A 1130 -6.08 -24.21 32.24
N TYR A 1131 -5.35 -25.06 31.52
CA TYR A 1131 -5.16 -24.89 30.07
C TYR A 1131 -6.47 -25.13 29.31
N PHE A 1132 -7.15 -26.25 29.57
CA PHE A 1132 -8.33 -26.67 28.79
C PHE A 1132 -9.63 -25.92 29.16
N SER A 1133 -9.69 -25.25 30.31
CA SER A 1133 -10.76 -24.29 30.58
C SER A 1133 -10.69 -23.06 29.67
N HIS A 1134 -9.48 -22.58 29.37
CA HIS A 1134 -9.27 -21.32 28.65
C HIS A 1134 -8.93 -21.48 27.17
N ALA A 1135 -8.43 -22.64 26.74
CA ALA A 1135 -8.03 -22.91 25.36
C ALA A 1135 -9.20 -22.91 24.34
N VAL A 1136 -8.88 -22.46 23.13
CA VAL A 1136 -9.68 -22.67 21.91
C VAL A 1136 -9.16 -23.95 21.25
N PRO A 1137 -10.00 -24.97 20.98
CA PRO A 1137 -9.55 -26.18 20.29
C PRO A 1137 -8.90 -25.87 18.94
N PRO A 1138 -7.69 -26.39 18.62
CA PRO A 1138 -6.97 -26.00 17.40
C PRO A 1138 -7.77 -26.19 16.11
N MET A 1139 -8.63 -27.21 16.05
CA MET A 1139 -9.50 -27.46 14.89
C MET A 1139 -10.43 -26.28 14.55
N VAL A 1140 -10.93 -25.54 15.55
CA VAL A 1140 -11.77 -24.36 15.32
C VAL A 1140 -10.98 -23.28 14.61
N ALA A 1141 -9.80 -22.94 15.13
CA ALA A 1141 -8.92 -21.94 14.53
C ALA A 1141 -8.40 -22.39 13.16
N LYS A 1142 -8.17 -23.68 12.95
CA LYS A 1142 -7.74 -24.31 11.70
C LYS A 1142 -8.75 -24.11 10.56
N ILE A 1143 -10.04 -24.24 10.85
CA ILE A 1143 -11.10 -24.02 9.84
C ILE A 1143 -11.15 -22.55 9.42
N VAL A 1144 -11.04 -21.62 10.38
CA VAL A 1144 -10.97 -20.19 10.10
C VAL A 1144 -9.72 -19.84 9.29
N ALA A 1145 -8.57 -20.42 9.65
CA ALA A 1145 -7.31 -20.25 8.94
C ALA A 1145 -7.39 -20.72 7.48
N ARG A 1146 -8.05 -21.86 7.21
CA ARG A 1146 -8.29 -22.33 5.85
C ARG A 1146 -9.17 -21.38 5.04
N GLY A 1147 -10.22 -20.82 5.66
CA GLY A 1147 -11.06 -19.79 5.04
C GLY A 1147 -10.26 -18.52 4.70
N VAL A 1148 -9.49 -18.00 5.65
CA VAL A 1148 -8.60 -16.84 5.45
C VAL A 1148 -7.57 -17.10 4.35
N ARG A 1149 -6.96 -18.30 4.34
CA ARG A 1149 -6.03 -18.74 3.29
C ARG A 1149 -6.67 -18.72 1.90
N GLY A 1150 -7.88 -19.28 1.76
CA GLY A 1150 -8.60 -19.26 0.48
C GLY A 1150 -8.89 -17.85 -0.03
N ILE A 1151 -9.20 -16.91 0.86
CA ILE A 1151 -9.34 -15.48 0.50
C ILE A 1151 -7.99 -14.90 0.07
N ILE A 1152 -6.90 -15.18 0.80
CA ILE A 1152 -5.55 -14.72 0.44
C ILE A 1152 -5.16 -15.23 -0.94
N GLU A 1153 -5.39 -16.51 -1.23
CA GLU A 1153 -5.08 -17.15 -2.52
C GLU A 1153 -5.91 -16.57 -3.68
N GLN A 1154 -7.16 -16.14 -3.45
CA GLN A 1154 -7.97 -15.41 -4.44
C GLN A 1154 -7.40 -14.02 -4.78
N PHE A 1155 -6.74 -13.36 -3.82
CA PHE A 1155 -6.14 -12.02 -3.98
C PHE A 1155 -4.61 -12.05 -4.16
N GLN A 1156 -4.03 -13.21 -4.44
CA GLN A 1156 -2.67 -13.33 -4.95
C GLN A 1156 -2.62 -12.94 -6.43
N GLY A 1157 -1.63 -12.13 -6.81
CA GLY A 1157 -1.44 -11.78 -8.22
C GLY A 1157 -0.99 -13.00 -9.03
N ARG A 1158 -1.87 -13.52 -9.90
CA ARG A 1158 -1.51 -14.59 -10.85
C ARG A 1158 -0.33 -14.16 -11.71
N GLU A 1159 0.63 -15.06 -11.91
CA GLU A 1159 1.69 -14.85 -12.89
C GLU A 1159 1.08 -14.85 -14.30
N LEU A 1160 1.23 -13.74 -15.03
CA LEU A 1160 0.91 -13.67 -16.47
C LEU A 1160 1.99 -14.42 -17.25
N GLY A 1161 1.90 -15.75 -17.19
CA GLY A 1161 2.93 -16.70 -17.60
C GLY A 1161 2.48 -17.76 -18.59
N ASP A 1162 1.26 -17.68 -19.13
CA ASP A 1162 0.89 -18.39 -20.37
C ASP A 1162 -0.27 -17.70 -21.09
N THR A 1163 -0.22 -17.62 -22.42
CA THR A 1163 -1.24 -16.93 -23.25
C THR A 1163 -1.94 -17.90 -24.21
N SER A 1164 -2.63 -18.87 -23.64
CA SER A 1164 -3.65 -19.66 -24.34
C SER A 1164 -4.74 -20.10 -23.36
N SER A 1165 -6.01 -19.92 -23.73
CA SER A 1165 -7.21 -20.17 -22.91
C SER A 1165 -7.21 -19.53 -21.51
N MET A 1166 -7.85 -18.36 -21.39
CA MET A 1166 -8.61 -18.02 -20.19
C MET A 1166 -10.07 -17.83 -20.56
N ASP A 1167 -10.81 -18.94 -20.57
CA ASP A 1167 -12.25 -18.86 -20.38
C ASP A 1167 -12.54 -18.19 -19.03
N VAL A 1168 -13.45 -17.22 -19.02
CA VAL A 1168 -13.98 -16.68 -17.77
C VAL A 1168 -14.84 -17.77 -17.14
N VAL A 1169 -14.26 -18.53 -16.20
CA VAL A 1169 -14.99 -19.50 -15.39
C VAL A 1169 -15.92 -18.76 -14.43
N LEU A 1170 -17.03 -18.31 -14.97
CA LEU A 1170 -18.27 -18.09 -14.25
C LEU A 1170 -18.61 -19.39 -13.53
N ILE A 1171 -18.41 -19.44 -12.20
CA ILE A 1171 -18.92 -20.53 -11.37
C ILE A 1171 -20.44 -20.32 -11.21
N SER A 1172 -21.16 -20.53 -12.32
CA SER A 1172 -22.60 -20.66 -12.35
C SER A 1172 -22.97 -22.01 -11.74
N SER A 1173 -23.89 -22.01 -10.78
CA SER A 1173 -24.29 -23.19 -10.01
C SER A 1173 -25.28 -24.09 -10.75
N ARG A 1174 -24.93 -24.56 -11.96
CA ARG A 1174 -25.69 -25.57 -12.72
C ARG A 1174 -24.82 -26.76 -13.12
N ALA A 1175 -24.95 -27.85 -12.36
CA ALA A 1175 -24.33 -29.15 -12.64
C ALA A 1175 -25.35 -30.30 -12.43
N VAL A 1176 -26.50 -30.24 -13.11
CA VAL A 1176 -27.50 -31.32 -13.12
C VAL A 1176 -27.24 -32.25 -14.31
N LYS A 1177 -27.06 -33.55 -14.04
CA LYS A 1177 -26.88 -34.56 -15.09
C LYS A 1177 -28.20 -34.82 -15.83
N ARG A 1178 -28.25 -34.52 -17.12
CA ARG A 1178 -29.12 -35.24 -18.07
C ARG A 1178 -28.26 -36.05 -19.05
N GLN A 1179 -28.18 -37.35 -18.81
CA GLN A 1179 -27.73 -38.28 -19.84
C GLN A 1179 -28.80 -38.35 -20.93
N ARG A 1180 -28.38 -38.31 -22.20
CA ARG A 1180 -29.09 -39.02 -23.27
C ARG A 1180 -28.11 -39.47 -24.34
N THR A 1181 -28.28 -40.74 -24.66
CA THR A 1181 -28.00 -41.41 -25.95
C THR A 1181 -28.24 -40.48 -27.16
N GLU A 1182 -27.50 -40.59 -28.26
CA GLU A 1182 -26.58 -41.67 -28.71
C GLU A 1182 -25.18 -41.16 -29.07
#